data_AF-A0A933PDF7-F1
#
_entry.id   AF-A0A933PDF7-F1
#
_cell.length_a   1.000
_cell.length_b   1.000
_cell.length_c   1.000
_cell.angle_alpha   90.00
_cell.angle_beta   90.00
_cell.angle_gamma   90.00
#
_symmetry.space_group_name_H-M   'P 1'
#
loop_
_entity.id
_entity.type
_entity.pdbx_description
1 polymer ?
#
loop_
_entity_poly.entity_id
_entity_poly.type
_entity_poly.pdbx_seq_one_letter_code
_entity_poly.pdbx_strand_id
1 'polypeptide(L)'
;MGRLSADELARMSTAERHSVLRGVLSRRGLLRAAAVTGALGAGPVLLAPRAGAVSSGSVPLLARWLAFGEDPRTQVRVRWQVAGPVTGAAVRYGSDVGYGNDVPAALEVLRTVMPNGRVVEQYYAGADLGGLAPGTTYHYQVVHDGGVASNDATFRTAPEPQDRARFSFTAFGDQSVSAWAVSLEQVMLKFDPAFHLLAGDISYADASGRGEATDDYEPTRWDTYFRQIEPVAAQVPWMVAAGNHDIEMLYDGHGYGGLTTRFALPTNGPSGCPTAYTYTYGRVGFLVADSNDLTAELPANRDYSQGRQLLWVRERLAAMRSDPDVDFVVAVLHHCAYATAAAHGSDAGVRSTLGPLFDEFGVDLVISGHNHVYERTDPIRAGVAAVEAPAGSVVASADAGTTYICAGGGGMGLNGFAVADRNTMVRDVAPPEFDARLVAGNGALTTETVGWSRARYTGHSFIVVDVDPGPVAWSATMRVRMVTVDGAVLDDVTLTRDTASWVRRNGTNLLVAAGGVVGAGLAGAVLLGGRDEPVPEPAGPPAWTGPSPADRDAAARRRADVLAEATRAALAAEDLERSGAGALGRLPDPLLAGALALELLTADPASLPRGAGDGPDGASDDQLALDLVLPQPADDGPDETAGPDEVADHGQDGALPFDDDPPEPLPDVEDDVECFETDDSRYLDGGYLPWPFAGGAEPFEGPVDGPDALAAPPGAALTSARELPGQRRPEASSPRPPGSRPS
;
A
#
# COMPACT_ATOMS: atom_id res chain seq x y z
N MET A 1 -38.04 -23.06 -20.63
CA MET A 1 -36.64 -23.51 -20.54
C MET A 1 -36.33 -23.79 -19.08
N GLY A 2 -35.40 -24.70 -18.81
CA GLY A 2 -35.21 -25.30 -17.48
C GLY A 2 -34.71 -24.33 -16.41
N ARG A 3 -34.82 -24.76 -15.15
CA ARG A 3 -34.01 -24.21 -14.05
C ARG A 3 -32.64 -24.89 -14.12
N LEU A 4 -31.57 -24.11 -14.03
CA LEU A 4 -30.24 -24.65 -13.72
C LEU A 4 -30.21 -25.07 -12.24
N SER A 5 -29.39 -26.07 -11.94
CA SER A 5 -29.07 -26.54 -10.59
C SER A 5 -27.98 -25.67 -9.92
N ALA A 6 -27.76 -25.88 -8.62
CA ALA A 6 -26.70 -25.18 -7.88
C ALA A 6 -25.30 -25.56 -8.41
N ASP A 7 -25.07 -26.85 -8.68
CA ASP A 7 -23.80 -27.36 -9.21
C ASP A 7 -23.44 -26.80 -10.59
N GLU A 8 -24.44 -26.50 -11.42
CA GLU A 8 -24.22 -25.84 -12.72
C GLU A 8 -23.84 -24.36 -12.55
N LEU A 9 -24.40 -23.66 -11.56
CA LEU A 9 -24.05 -22.26 -11.25
C LEU A 9 -22.67 -22.14 -10.59
N ALA A 10 -22.28 -23.10 -9.76
CA ALA A 10 -20.97 -23.14 -9.10
C ALA A 10 -19.79 -23.32 -10.07
N ARG A 11 -20.04 -23.87 -11.27
CA ARG A 11 -19.01 -24.14 -12.31
C ARG A 11 -18.92 -23.04 -13.38
N MET A 12 -19.73 -21.98 -13.29
CA MET A 12 -19.71 -20.86 -14.23
C MET A 12 -18.72 -19.77 -13.81
N SER A 13 -18.04 -19.17 -14.79
CA SER A 13 -17.23 -17.96 -14.57
C SER A 13 -18.10 -16.78 -14.11
N THR A 14 -17.49 -15.79 -13.46
CA THR A 14 -18.20 -14.60 -12.96
C THR A 14 -18.89 -13.83 -14.10
N ALA A 15 -18.27 -13.79 -15.28
CA ALA A 15 -18.85 -13.19 -16.49
C ALA A 15 -20.11 -13.94 -16.98
N GLU A 16 -20.08 -15.27 -16.98
CA GLU A 16 -21.25 -16.10 -17.35
C GLU A 16 -22.39 -15.94 -16.34
N ARG A 17 -22.09 -15.99 -15.04
CA ARG A 17 -23.06 -15.73 -13.95
C ARG A 17 -23.73 -14.36 -14.11
N HIS A 18 -22.95 -13.31 -14.38
CA HIS A 18 -23.47 -11.97 -14.66
C HIS A 18 -24.36 -11.91 -15.92
N SER A 19 -24.01 -12.66 -16.97
CA SER A 19 -24.81 -12.76 -18.20
C SER A 19 -26.18 -13.43 -17.96
N VAL A 20 -26.21 -14.50 -17.15
CA VAL A 20 -27.45 -15.21 -16.77
C VAL A 20 -28.34 -14.30 -15.92
N LEU A 21 -27.77 -13.58 -14.97
CA LEU A 21 -28.50 -12.62 -14.13
C LEU A 21 -29.10 -11.47 -14.97
N ARG A 22 -28.34 -10.88 -15.92
CA ARG A 22 -28.88 -9.92 -16.90
C ARG A 22 -30.02 -10.54 -17.74
N GLY A 23 -29.90 -11.79 -18.16
CA GLY A 23 -30.91 -12.52 -18.91
C GLY A 23 -32.22 -12.76 -18.15
N VAL A 24 -32.14 -13.00 -16.83
CA VAL A 24 -33.30 -13.19 -15.95
C VAL A 24 -33.98 -11.86 -15.62
N LEU A 25 -33.21 -10.81 -15.31
CA LEU A 25 -33.74 -9.51 -14.91
C LEU A 25 -34.38 -8.75 -16.09
N SER A 26 -33.71 -8.69 -17.25
CA SER A 26 -34.22 -8.02 -18.46
C SER A 26 -35.58 -8.56 -18.93
N ARG A 27 -35.84 -9.87 -18.74
CA ARG A 27 -37.09 -10.53 -19.15
C ARG A 27 -38.24 -10.38 -18.17
N ARG A 28 -38.03 -9.84 -16.96
CA ARG A 28 -39.11 -9.59 -15.97
C ARG A 28 -39.63 -8.15 -15.95
N GLY A 29 -38.93 -7.19 -16.58
CA GLY A 29 -39.33 -5.78 -16.59
C GLY A 29 -40.40 -5.36 -17.63
N LEU A 30 -40.65 -6.18 -18.67
CA LEU A 30 -41.24 -5.69 -19.94
C LEU A 30 -42.74 -6.00 -20.20
N LEU A 31 -43.50 -6.49 -19.20
CA LEU A 31 -44.92 -6.87 -19.40
C LEU A 31 -45.89 -6.35 -18.31
N ARG A 32 -45.72 -5.10 -17.83
CA ARG A 32 -46.72 -4.39 -17.01
C ARG A 32 -46.97 -2.91 -17.37
N ALA A 33 -46.62 -2.50 -18.59
CA ALA A 33 -46.81 -1.12 -19.08
C ALA A 33 -47.63 -1.06 -20.39
N ALA A 34 -48.70 -1.86 -20.50
CA ALA A 34 -49.48 -2.01 -21.74
C ALA A 34 -51.00 -2.13 -21.49
N ALA A 35 -51.57 -1.22 -20.69
CA ALA A 35 -53.03 -1.03 -20.59
C ALA A 35 -53.36 0.43 -20.24
N VAL A 36 -54.39 0.98 -20.90
CA VAL A 36 -54.91 2.36 -20.77
C VAL A 36 -54.01 3.46 -21.40
N THR A 37 -54.08 3.55 -22.73
CA THR A 37 -53.90 4.83 -23.44
C THR A 37 -54.86 4.86 -24.63
N GLY A 38 -55.76 5.85 -24.68
CA GLY A 38 -56.79 5.93 -25.71
C GLY A 38 -57.41 7.32 -25.80
N ALA A 39 -56.82 8.16 -26.66
CA ALA A 39 -57.23 9.53 -27.01
C ALA A 39 -57.20 10.57 -25.85
N LEU A 40 -56.89 11.86 -26.07
CA LEU A 40 -56.33 12.58 -27.22
C LEU A 40 -55.78 13.95 -26.72
N GLY A 41 -54.73 14.49 -27.34
CA GLY A 41 -54.51 15.96 -27.37
C GLY A 41 -53.30 16.56 -26.61
N ALA A 42 -52.32 17.01 -27.42
CA ALA A 42 -51.47 18.21 -27.25
C ALA A 42 -50.60 18.43 -25.98
N GLY A 43 -49.29 18.56 -26.21
CA GLY A 43 -48.39 19.42 -25.41
C GLY A 43 -47.33 18.69 -24.57
N PRO A 44 -46.02 18.92 -24.80
CA PRO A 44 -44.98 18.45 -23.88
C PRO A 44 -44.93 19.36 -22.64
N VAL A 45 -45.71 19.02 -21.62
CA VAL A 45 -45.49 19.60 -20.28
C VAL A 45 -44.17 19.04 -19.76
N LEU A 46 -43.19 19.92 -19.54
CA LEU A 46 -41.97 19.59 -18.80
C LEU A 46 -42.35 19.26 -17.35
N LEU A 47 -42.59 17.97 -17.10
CA LEU A 47 -42.66 17.41 -15.75
C LEU A 47 -41.26 17.40 -15.15
N ALA A 48 -40.83 18.58 -14.70
CA ALA A 48 -39.76 18.66 -13.70
C ALA A 48 -40.11 17.71 -12.54
N PRO A 49 -39.14 16.96 -12.00
CA PRO A 49 -39.41 16.11 -10.85
C PRO A 49 -39.97 16.98 -9.73
N ARG A 50 -41.11 16.60 -9.17
CA ARG A 50 -41.61 17.23 -7.95
C ARG A 50 -40.56 16.96 -6.88
N ALA A 51 -39.80 17.99 -6.50
CA ALA A 51 -39.08 17.97 -5.24
C ALA A 51 -40.07 17.56 -4.15
N GLY A 52 -39.76 16.47 -3.45
CA GLY A 52 -40.42 16.19 -2.18
C GLY A 52 -40.22 17.41 -1.29
N ALA A 53 -41.26 17.87 -0.62
CA ALA A 53 -41.14 19.05 0.25
C ALA A 53 -40.20 18.68 1.41
N VAL A 54 -38.94 19.09 1.28
CA VAL A 54 -37.95 18.96 2.36
C VAL A 54 -38.53 19.68 3.56
N SER A 55 -38.66 18.95 4.68
CA SER A 55 -39.16 19.52 5.93
C SER A 55 -38.29 20.70 6.33
N SER A 56 -38.88 21.77 6.86
CA SER A 56 -38.20 23.04 7.14
C SER A 56 -37.25 23.03 8.35
N GLY A 57 -36.60 21.89 8.61
CA GLY A 57 -35.41 21.79 9.45
C GLY A 57 -34.17 21.83 8.57
N SER A 58 -33.07 22.35 9.10
CA SER A 58 -31.79 22.37 8.39
C SER A 58 -31.25 20.96 8.18
N VAL A 59 -30.77 20.64 6.98
CA VAL A 59 -30.03 19.38 6.74
C VAL A 59 -28.66 19.49 7.45
N PRO A 60 -28.31 18.58 8.38
CA PRO A 60 -27.01 18.64 9.04
C PRO A 60 -25.85 18.23 8.13
N LEU A 61 -24.76 19.00 8.22
CA LEU A 61 -23.40 18.51 7.99
C LEU A 61 -23.09 17.42 9.03
N LEU A 62 -22.53 16.29 8.58
CA LEU A 62 -22.18 15.16 9.46
C LEU A 62 -20.67 15.07 9.74
N ALA A 63 -19.84 15.27 8.71
CA ALA A 63 -18.39 15.27 8.78
C ALA A 63 -17.79 15.89 7.51
N ARG A 64 -16.52 16.34 7.56
CA ARG A 64 -15.76 16.85 6.41
C ARG A 64 -14.30 16.38 6.46
N TRP A 65 -13.69 16.20 5.30
CA TRP A 65 -12.30 15.77 5.15
C TRP A 65 -11.64 16.39 3.92
N LEU A 66 -10.32 16.38 3.93
CA LEU A 66 -9.44 16.92 2.90
C LEU A 66 -8.64 15.79 2.25
N ALA A 67 -8.30 15.95 0.98
CA ALA A 67 -7.28 15.18 0.26
C ALA A 67 -6.53 16.11 -0.71
N PHE A 68 -5.37 15.70 -1.24
CA PHE A 68 -4.76 16.43 -2.36
C PHE A 68 -5.39 16.03 -3.70
N GLY A 69 -5.25 16.91 -4.69
CA GLY A 69 -5.44 16.53 -6.10
C GLY A 69 -4.22 15.78 -6.65
N GLU A 70 -4.06 15.82 -7.97
CA GLU A 70 -2.90 15.23 -8.66
C GLU A 70 -1.62 16.06 -8.46
N ASP A 71 -1.75 17.36 -8.21
CA ASP A 71 -0.66 18.26 -7.82
C ASP A 71 -0.95 18.92 -6.45
N PRO A 72 -0.43 18.37 -5.33
CA PRO A 72 -0.59 18.91 -3.98
C PRO A 72 -0.20 20.39 -3.79
N ARG A 73 0.58 20.98 -4.71
CA ARG A 73 0.99 22.40 -4.63
C ARG A 73 -0.12 23.34 -5.08
N THR A 74 -0.98 22.88 -6.00
CA THR A 74 -1.98 23.72 -6.68
C THR A 74 -3.41 23.18 -6.56
N GLN A 75 -3.61 21.96 -6.04
CA GLN A 75 -4.89 21.26 -5.95
C GLN A 75 -5.16 20.65 -4.57
N VAL A 76 -6.33 20.95 -4.00
CA VAL A 76 -6.86 20.35 -2.76
C VAL A 76 -8.32 19.97 -2.97
N ARG A 77 -8.70 18.76 -2.57
CA ARG A 77 -10.06 18.23 -2.64
C ARG A 77 -10.72 18.38 -1.29
N VAL A 78 -11.89 19.00 -1.26
CA VAL A 78 -12.73 19.10 -0.06
C VAL A 78 -13.92 18.17 -0.24
N ARG A 79 -14.11 17.23 0.70
CA ARG A 79 -15.21 16.26 0.71
C ARG A 79 -15.97 16.38 2.04
N TRP A 80 -17.28 16.16 2.01
CA TRP A 80 -18.10 16.15 3.23
C TRP A 80 -19.36 15.29 3.10
N GLN A 81 -19.88 14.84 4.23
CA GLN A 81 -21.13 14.08 4.30
C GLN A 81 -22.25 14.98 4.87
N VAL A 82 -23.45 14.88 4.28
CA VAL A 82 -24.68 15.52 4.77
C VAL A 82 -25.76 14.48 5.04
N ALA A 83 -26.65 14.73 5.99
CA ALA A 83 -27.68 13.76 6.40
C ALA A 83 -28.87 13.62 5.43
N GLY A 84 -28.79 14.21 4.24
CA GLY A 84 -29.87 14.24 3.25
C GLY A 84 -29.46 15.00 1.99
N PRO A 85 -30.28 14.98 0.92
CA PRO A 85 -29.98 15.69 -0.31
C PRO A 85 -30.05 17.22 -0.11
N VAL A 86 -29.11 17.94 -0.72
CA VAL A 86 -28.94 19.40 -0.61
C VAL A 86 -28.79 20.06 -1.98
N THR A 87 -29.05 21.37 -2.06
CA THR A 87 -28.72 22.23 -3.21
C THR A 87 -27.76 23.34 -2.78
N GLY A 88 -27.22 24.11 -3.73
CA GLY A 88 -26.33 25.24 -3.42
C GLY A 88 -25.04 24.86 -2.68
N ALA A 89 -24.65 23.58 -2.74
CA ALA A 89 -23.45 23.07 -2.10
C ALA A 89 -22.21 23.77 -2.68
N ALA A 90 -21.34 24.31 -1.82
CA ALA A 90 -20.13 25.00 -2.22
C ALA A 90 -19.06 24.99 -1.11
N VAL A 91 -17.82 25.18 -1.51
CA VAL A 91 -16.71 25.53 -0.63
C VAL A 91 -16.45 27.02 -0.75
N ARG A 92 -16.34 27.73 0.37
CA ARG A 92 -15.72 29.05 0.41
C ARG A 92 -14.29 28.91 0.88
N TYR A 93 -13.32 29.53 0.21
CA TYR A 93 -11.92 29.47 0.63
C TYR A 93 -11.14 30.75 0.31
N GLY A 94 -10.06 31.02 1.05
CA GLY A 94 -9.22 32.21 0.87
C GLY A 94 -7.99 32.28 1.77
N SER A 95 -7.26 33.39 1.68
CA SER A 95 -6.09 33.70 2.53
C SER A 95 -6.45 34.00 3.99
N ASP A 96 -7.73 34.25 4.27
CA ASP A 96 -8.29 34.64 5.56
C ASP A 96 -9.78 34.27 5.62
N VAL A 97 -10.40 34.44 6.79
CA VAL A 97 -11.81 34.10 7.07
C VAL A 97 -12.85 34.96 6.32
N GLY A 98 -12.42 35.94 5.50
CA GLY A 98 -13.28 36.56 4.50
C GLY A 98 -13.51 35.67 3.27
N TYR A 99 -12.64 34.67 3.06
CA TYR A 99 -12.61 33.72 1.95
C TYR A 99 -12.44 34.39 0.56
N GLY A 100 -13.45 35.11 0.08
CA GLY A 100 -13.41 35.82 -1.20
C GLY A 100 -13.53 34.96 -2.47
N ASN A 101 -13.47 33.62 -2.34
CA ASN A 101 -13.74 32.68 -3.43
C ASN A 101 -14.85 31.69 -3.02
N ASP A 102 -15.78 31.42 -3.93
CA ASP A 102 -16.79 30.35 -3.83
C ASP A 102 -16.56 29.34 -4.97
N VAL A 103 -16.51 28.03 -4.67
CA VAL A 103 -16.45 26.95 -5.66
C VAL A 103 -17.65 26.02 -5.47
N PRO A 104 -18.54 25.86 -6.46
CA PRO A 104 -19.65 24.92 -6.39
C PRO A 104 -19.18 23.47 -6.21
N ALA A 105 -19.88 22.72 -5.37
CA ALA A 105 -19.64 21.30 -5.11
C ALA A 105 -20.66 20.42 -5.85
N ALA A 106 -20.20 19.26 -6.31
CA ALA A 106 -21.09 18.19 -6.74
C ALA A 106 -21.73 17.51 -5.51
N LEU A 107 -22.93 16.94 -5.69
CA LEU A 107 -23.55 16.05 -4.73
C LEU A 107 -23.66 14.65 -5.34
N GLU A 108 -23.04 13.68 -4.69
CA GLU A 108 -23.03 12.27 -5.03
C GLU A 108 -23.92 11.49 -4.05
N VAL A 109 -24.77 10.61 -4.57
CA VAL A 109 -25.65 9.75 -3.77
C VAL A 109 -25.12 8.32 -3.84
N LEU A 110 -24.40 7.89 -2.80
CA LEU A 110 -23.94 6.51 -2.70
C LEU A 110 -25.10 5.64 -2.22
N ARG A 111 -25.57 4.75 -3.10
CA ARG A 111 -26.78 3.95 -2.89
C ARG A 111 -26.45 2.47 -2.75
N THR A 112 -26.15 2.06 -1.53
CA THR A 112 -25.92 0.66 -1.14
C THR A 112 -27.19 -0.17 -1.28
N VAL A 113 -27.10 -1.36 -1.87
CA VAL A 113 -28.18 -2.36 -1.87
C VAL A 113 -27.67 -3.63 -1.20
N MET A 114 -28.13 -3.87 0.04
CA MET A 114 -27.74 -5.05 0.82
C MET A 114 -28.31 -6.35 0.22
N PRO A 115 -27.68 -7.52 0.47
CA PRO A 115 -28.20 -8.83 0.02
C PRO A 115 -29.63 -9.13 0.50
N ASN A 116 -30.04 -8.61 1.66
CA ASN A 116 -31.40 -8.75 2.20
C ASN A 116 -32.43 -7.77 1.58
N GLY A 117 -32.03 -6.93 0.61
CA GLY A 117 -32.87 -5.93 -0.04
C GLY A 117 -33.00 -4.60 0.70
N ARG A 118 -32.37 -4.41 1.87
CA ARG A 118 -32.25 -3.09 2.52
C ARG A 118 -31.46 -2.16 1.61
N VAL A 119 -31.99 -0.97 1.36
CA VAL A 119 -31.27 0.10 0.65
C VAL A 119 -30.81 1.12 1.68
N VAL A 120 -29.56 1.57 1.58
CA VAL A 120 -29.00 2.67 2.36
C VAL A 120 -28.49 3.73 1.38
N GLU A 121 -28.87 4.98 1.58
CA GLU A 121 -28.40 6.12 0.80
C GLU A 121 -27.56 7.04 1.69
N GLN A 122 -26.32 7.30 1.29
CA GLN A 122 -25.40 8.25 1.90
C GLN A 122 -25.17 9.41 0.92
N TYR A 123 -25.18 10.64 1.42
CA TYR A 123 -25.09 11.85 0.61
C TYR A 123 -23.73 12.52 0.84
N TYR A 124 -22.87 12.47 -0.16
CA TYR A 124 -21.52 13.01 -0.14
C TYR A 124 -21.43 14.22 -1.07
N ALA A 125 -20.93 15.34 -0.60
CA ALA A 125 -20.66 16.51 -1.42
C ALA A 125 -19.16 16.78 -1.50
N GLY A 126 -18.71 17.39 -2.59
CA GLY A 126 -17.30 17.76 -2.72
C GLY A 126 -16.96 18.68 -3.88
N ALA A 127 -15.83 19.36 -3.73
CA ALA A 127 -15.28 20.29 -4.71
C ALA A 127 -13.76 20.13 -4.84
N ASP A 128 -13.28 20.19 -6.08
CA ASP A 128 -11.86 20.31 -6.41
C ASP A 128 -11.47 21.80 -6.36
N LEU A 129 -10.63 22.19 -5.41
CA LEU A 129 -9.98 23.50 -5.40
C LEU A 129 -8.72 23.41 -6.24
N GLY A 130 -8.56 24.31 -7.21
CA GLY A 130 -7.44 24.29 -8.16
C GLY A 130 -6.93 25.69 -8.49
N GLY A 131 -5.67 25.79 -8.91
CA GLY A 131 -5.00 27.08 -9.12
C GLY A 131 -4.56 27.76 -7.83
N LEU A 132 -4.43 26.98 -6.75
CA LEU A 132 -3.93 27.42 -5.45
C LEU A 132 -2.43 27.80 -5.55
N ALA A 133 -1.98 28.71 -4.69
CA ALA A 133 -0.56 29.02 -4.56
C ALA A 133 0.16 27.92 -3.77
N PRO A 134 1.39 27.50 -4.16
CA PRO A 134 2.21 26.56 -3.40
C PRO A 134 2.55 27.04 -1.99
N GLY A 135 2.81 26.10 -1.08
CA GLY A 135 3.29 26.31 0.30
C GLY A 135 2.38 27.13 1.21
N THR A 136 1.16 27.43 0.76
CA THR A 136 0.29 28.50 1.28
C THR A 136 -0.85 27.93 2.10
N THR A 137 -1.12 28.53 3.26
CA THR A 137 -2.28 28.20 4.09
C THR A 137 -3.52 28.93 3.59
N TYR A 138 -4.64 28.21 3.49
CA TYR A 138 -5.94 28.74 3.12
C TYR A 138 -6.97 28.43 4.22
N HIS A 139 -7.79 29.41 4.55
CA HIS A 139 -9.02 29.25 5.34
C HIS A 139 -10.16 28.75 4.45
N TYR A 140 -11.05 27.90 4.97
CA TYR A 140 -12.22 27.41 4.24
C TYR A 140 -13.42 27.03 5.13
N GLN A 141 -14.61 27.09 4.53
CA GLN A 141 -15.85 26.53 5.08
C GLN A 141 -16.66 25.81 3.99
N VAL A 142 -17.44 24.81 4.36
CA VAL A 142 -18.45 24.16 3.50
C VAL A 142 -19.84 24.74 3.78
N VAL A 143 -20.61 24.97 2.73
CA VAL A 143 -21.97 25.54 2.80
C VAL A 143 -22.92 24.82 1.86
N HIS A 144 -24.22 24.88 2.14
CA HIS A 144 -25.30 24.46 1.24
C HIS A 144 -26.62 25.15 1.59
N ASP A 145 -27.59 25.12 0.66
CA ASP A 145 -28.95 25.63 0.90
C ASP A 145 -29.60 24.90 2.08
N GLY A 146 -30.25 25.67 2.96
CA GLY A 146 -30.88 25.14 4.18
C GLY A 146 -29.90 24.57 5.21
N GLY A 147 -28.58 24.70 5.01
CA GLY A 147 -27.57 24.31 5.97
C GLY A 147 -27.22 25.41 6.98
N VAL A 148 -26.57 25.00 8.07
CA VAL A 148 -25.66 25.89 8.80
C VAL A 148 -24.29 25.73 8.16
N ALA A 149 -23.58 26.83 7.89
CA ALA A 149 -22.21 26.77 7.40
C ALA A 149 -21.31 26.04 8.41
N SER A 150 -20.28 25.32 7.95
CA SER A 150 -19.29 24.77 8.85
C SER A 150 -18.56 25.90 9.60
N ASN A 151 -17.97 25.58 10.75
CA ASN A 151 -16.91 26.42 11.30
C ASN A 151 -15.78 26.60 10.27
N ASP A 152 -15.03 27.69 10.39
CA ASP A 152 -13.77 27.84 9.67
C ASP A 152 -12.81 26.66 9.97
N ALA A 153 -11.96 26.34 9.01
CA ALA A 153 -10.83 25.43 9.15
C ALA A 153 -9.75 25.80 8.13
N THR A 154 -8.53 25.32 8.30
CA THR A 154 -7.41 25.66 7.42
C THR A 154 -6.73 24.44 6.83
N PHE A 155 -6.37 24.51 5.55
CA PHE A 155 -5.48 23.55 4.89
C PHE A 155 -4.22 24.25 4.37
N ARG A 156 -3.18 23.49 4.02
CA ARG A 156 -1.95 24.02 3.43
C ARG A 156 -1.52 23.24 2.19
N THR A 157 -1.23 23.93 1.10
CA THR A 157 -0.68 23.33 -0.13
C THR A 157 0.78 22.93 0.03
N ALA A 158 1.23 21.97 -0.79
CA ALA A 158 2.63 21.59 -0.85
C ALA A 158 3.53 22.76 -1.30
N PRO A 159 4.74 22.93 -0.72
CA PRO A 159 5.71 23.93 -1.14
C PRO A 159 6.26 23.62 -2.55
N GLU A 160 6.90 24.59 -3.20
CA GLU A 160 7.61 24.28 -4.44
C GLU A 160 8.84 23.40 -4.14
N PRO A 161 9.18 22.41 -5.00
CA PRO A 161 10.34 21.55 -4.77
C PRO A 161 11.66 22.33 -4.64
N GLN A 162 11.75 23.50 -5.29
CA GLN A 162 12.93 24.35 -5.29
C GLN A 162 13.07 25.19 -4.00
N ASP A 163 12.00 25.33 -3.20
CA ASP A 163 12.07 25.92 -1.84
C ASP A 163 12.88 25.03 -0.89
N ARG A 164 13.05 23.74 -1.21
CA ARG A 164 13.65 22.68 -0.38
C ARG A 164 13.08 22.65 1.06
N ALA A 165 11.82 23.04 1.20
CA ALA A 165 11.17 23.18 2.49
C ALA A 165 11.07 21.83 3.23
N ARG A 166 11.32 21.88 4.54
CA ARG A 166 11.12 20.74 5.45
C ARG A 166 9.63 20.52 5.67
N PHE A 167 9.23 19.26 5.77
CA PHE A 167 7.88 18.86 6.15
C PHE A 167 7.92 17.52 6.88
N SER A 168 6.86 17.23 7.63
CA SER A 168 6.63 15.92 8.22
C SER A 168 5.31 15.36 7.68
N PHE A 169 5.19 14.04 7.56
CA PHE A 169 3.91 13.37 7.33
C PHE A 169 3.78 12.18 8.29
N THR A 170 2.56 11.70 8.49
CA THR A 170 2.30 10.48 9.28
C THR A 170 1.71 9.39 8.43
N ALA A 171 2.08 8.13 8.68
CA ALA A 171 1.48 6.98 8.02
C ALA A 171 1.12 5.85 9.00
N PHE A 172 0.07 5.12 8.66
CA PHE A 172 -0.51 4.01 9.43
C PHE A 172 -1.44 3.22 8.51
N GLY A 173 -1.79 1.98 8.85
CA GLY A 173 -2.89 1.23 8.23
C GLY A 173 -3.98 0.93 9.25
N ASP A 174 -5.06 0.28 8.80
CA ASP A 174 -5.85 -0.61 9.67
C ASP A 174 -6.52 0.14 10.86
N GLN A 175 -7.05 1.33 10.57
CA GLN A 175 -7.46 2.30 11.59
C GLN A 175 -8.82 1.96 12.20
N SER A 176 -9.85 1.80 11.34
CA SER A 176 -11.23 1.55 11.77
C SER A 176 -11.83 2.61 12.71
N VAL A 177 -12.96 2.23 13.32
CA VAL A 177 -13.66 2.98 14.36
C VAL A 177 -13.26 2.43 15.72
N SER A 178 -12.40 3.12 16.47
CA SER A 178 -11.99 2.67 17.82
C SER A 178 -11.47 3.81 18.71
N ALA A 179 -11.51 3.60 20.03
CA ALA A 179 -10.92 4.54 20.98
C ALA A 179 -9.39 4.65 20.84
N TRP A 180 -8.73 3.63 20.27
CA TRP A 180 -7.31 3.66 19.97
C TRP A 180 -7.01 4.55 18.77
N ALA A 181 -7.80 4.46 17.70
CA ALA A 181 -7.71 5.35 16.54
C ALA A 181 -7.87 6.82 16.95
N VAL A 182 -8.93 7.17 17.70
CA VAL A 182 -9.13 8.52 18.28
C VAL A 182 -7.92 8.98 19.10
N SER A 183 -7.33 8.09 19.89
CA SER A 183 -6.17 8.44 20.72
C SER A 183 -4.91 8.69 19.89
N LEU A 184 -4.69 7.91 18.83
CA LEU A 184 -3.57 8.06 17.90
C LEU A 184 -3.73 9.34 17.06
N GLU A 185 -4.92 9.64 16.54
CA GLU A 185 -5.27 10.88 15.84
C GLU A 185 -4.87 12.14 16.65
N GLN A 186 -5.21 12.18 17.94
CA GLN A 186 -4.85 13.27 18.86
C GLN A 186 -3.35 13.33 19.19
N VAL A 187 -2.59 12.25 18.94
CA VAL A 187 -1.12 12.22 19.07
C VAL A 187 -0.45 12.64 17.77
N MET A 188 -0.97 12.28 16.61
CA MET A 188 -0.45 12.67 15.28
C MET A 188 -0.38 14.19 15.12
N LEU A 189 -1.43 14.93 15.54
CA LEU A 189 -1.45 16.39 15.48
C LEU A 189 -0.26 17.07 16.19
N LYS A 190 0.38 16.41 17.16
CA LYS A 190 1.55 16.94 17.90
C LYS A 190 2.83 16.99 17.06
N PHE A 191 2.82 16.40 15.86
CA PHE A 191 3.97 16.31 14.95
C PHE A 191 3.89 17.24 13.74
N ASP A 192 2.90 18.15 13.69
CA ASP A 192 2.65 19.09 12.58
C ASP A 192 2.62 18.41 11.19
N PRO A 193 1.79 17.36 11.00
CA PRO A 193 1.77 16.61 9.75
C PRO A 193 1.18 17.43 8.61
N ALA A 194 1.92 17.51 7.49
CA ALA A 194 1.44 18.07 6.24
C ALA A 194 0.30 17.26 5.60
N PHE A 195 0.25 15.96 5.87
CA PHE A 195 -0.83 15.03 5.52
C PHE A 195 -0.74 13.73 6.33
N HIS A 196 -1.85 12.99 6.36
CA HIS A 196 -1.93 11.59 6.79
C HIS A 196 -1.90 10.67 5.57
N LEU A 197 -1.24 9.53 5.71
CA LEU A 197 -1.14 8.48 4.70
C LEU A 197 -1.67 7.16 5.27
N LEU A 198 -2.86 6.75 4.83
CA LEU A 198 -3.53 5.55 5.30
C LEU A 198 -3.27 4.38 4.35
N ALA A 199 -2.59 3.33 4.82
CA ALA A 199 -2.14 2.17 4.04
C ALA A 199 -3.25 1.12 3.83
N GLY A 200 -4.46 1.57 3.48
CA GLY A 200 -5.64 0.73 3.31
C GLY A 200 -6.35 0.38 4.62
N ASP A 201 -7.46 -0.34 4.49
CA ASP A 201 -8.29 -0.86 5.58
C ASP A 201 -8.83 0.26 6.48
N ILE A 202 -9.72 1.03 5.87
CA ILE A 202 -10.04 2.38 6.35
C ILE A 202 -11.04 2.33 7.50
N SER A 203 -12.26 1.85 7.22
CA SER A 203 -13.38 1.89 8.18
C SER A 203 -13.80 0.52 8.70
N TYR A 204 -13.40 -0.57 8.02
CA TYR A 204 -13.93 -1.93 8.18
C TYR A 204 -15.46 -2.00 8.09
N ALA A 205 -16.05 -1.14 7.24
CA ALA A 205 -17.46 -1.24 6.91
C ALA A 205 -17.78 -2.60 6.28
N ASP A 206 -16.85 -3.15 5.48
CA ASP A 206 -16.75 -4.59 5.30
C ASP A 206 -15.97 -5.18 6.49
N ALA A 207 -16.60 -6.05 7.26
CA ALA A 207 -15.98 -6.69 8.43
C ALA A 207 -15.31 -8.03 8.10
N SER A 208 -15.47 -8.54 6.87
CA SER A 208 -14.97 -9.86 6.44
C SER A 208 -13.76 -9.76 5.50
N GLY A 209 -13.72 -8.73 4.65
CA GLY A 209 -12.56 -8.33 3.86
C GLY A 209 -12.09 -9.37 2.85
N ARG A 210 -12.96 -10.24 2.33
CA ARG A 210 -12.58 -11.32 1.40
C ARG A 210 -12.70 -10.89 -0.06
N GLY A 211 -13.45 -9.83 -0.33
CA GLY A 211 -13.82 -9.43 -1.68
C GLY A 211 -14.93 -10.33 -2.25
N GLU A 212 -15.88 -10.75 -1.40
CA GLU A 212 -17.04 -11.54 -1.79
C GLU A 212 -18.35 -10.75 -1.69
N ALA A 213 -19.31 -11.01 -2.59
CA ALA A 213 -20.67 -10.48 -2.48
C ALA A 213 -21.50 -11.09 -1.30
N THR A 214 -20.84 -11.90 -0.47
CA THR A 214 -21.33 -12.56 0.75
C THR A 214 -20.67 -12.04 2.02
N ASP A 215 -19.71 -11.12 1.92
CA ASP A 215 -19.05 -10.50 3.07
C ASP A 215 -20.03 -9.64 3.90
N ASP A 216 -19.80 -9.58 5.22
CA ASP A 216 -20.65 -8.81 6.12
C ASP A 216 -20.33 -7.31 6.06
N TYR A 217 -21.29 -6.53 5.56
CA TYR A 217 -21.12 -5.11 5.25
C TYR A 217 -22.09 -4.21 6.01
N GLU A 218 -21.56 -3.37 6.89
CA GLU A 218 -22.28 -2.29 7.55
C GLU A 218 -21.89 -0.91 6.96
N PRO A 219 -22.67 -0.37 5.99
CA PRO A 219 -22.37 0.95 5.40
C PRO A 219 -22.41 2.09 6.41
N THR A 220 -23.16 1.94 7.51
CA THR A 220 -23.27 2.91 8.61
C THR A 220 -21.99 3.04 9.44
N ARG A 221 -21.03 2.11 9.33
CA ARG A 221 -19.71 2.26 9.97
C ARG A 221 -18.92 3.43 9.39
N TRP A 222 -19.08 3.74 8.09
CA TRP A 222 -18.52 4.94 7.46
C TRP A 222 -19.02 6.26 8.06
N ASP A 223 -20.31 6.35 8.41
CA ASP A 223 -20.86 7.54 9.07
C ASP A 223 -20.15 7.81 10.41
N THR A 224 -19.75 6.74 11.11
CA THR A 224 -19.05 6.84 12.39
C THR A 224 -17.57 7.11 12.19
N TYR A 225 -16.94 6.48 11.19
CA TYR A 225 -15.55 6.73 10.80
C TYR A 225 -15.32 8.21 10.40
N PHE A 226 -16.15 8.79 9.54
CA PHE A 226 -15.96 10.21 9.16
C PHE A 226 -16.21 11.18 10.32
N ARG A 227 -17.12 10.86 11.25
CA ARG A 227 -17.30 11.63 12.49
C ARG A 227 -16.13 11.48 13.47
N GLN A 228 -15.44 10.34 13.44
CA GLN A 228 -14.23 10.12 14.23
C GLN A 228 -13.12 11.06 13.75
N ILE A 229 -12.81 11.03 12.45
CA ILE A 229 -11.65 11.73 11.90
C ILE A 229 -11.86 13.23 11.65
N GLU A 230 -13.09 13.77 11.59
CA GLU A 230 -13.37 15.18 11.26
C GLU A 230 -12.50 16.21 12.00
N PRO A 231 -12.24 16.11 13.32
CA PRO A 231 -11.43 17.09 14.06
C PRO A 231 -10.00 17.23 13.51
N VAL A 232 -9.49 16.21 12.84
CA VAL A 232 -8.17 16.16 12.20
C VAL A 232 -8.30 16.36 10.68
N ALA A 233 -9.17 15.60 10.03
CA ALA A 233 -9.35 15.55 8.57
C ALA A 233 -9.90 16.84 7.98
N ALA A 234 -10.57 17.69 8.77
CA ALA A 234 -10.96 19.04 8.38
C ALA A 234 -9.77 20.01 8.23
N GLN A 235 -8.55 19.62 8.59
CA GLN A 235 -7.38 20.50 8.58
C GLN A 235 -6.16 19.85 7.91
N VAL A 236 -5.92 18.56 8.16
CA VAL A 236 -4.83 17.79 7.58
C VAL A 236 -5.36 16.88 6.46
N PRO A 237 -4.86 16.96 5.22
CA PRO A 237 -5.26 16.08 4.12
C PRO A 237 -4.98 14.59 4.37
N TRP A 238 -5.84 13.73 3.84
CA TRP A 238 -5.74 12.27 3.92
C TRP A 238 -5.51 11.70 2.52
N MET A 239 -4.39 11.01 2.34
CA MET A 239 -4.09 10.20 1.16
C MET A 239 -4.25 8.73 1.55
N VAL A 240 -5.06 7.96 0.84
CA VAL A 240 -5.40 6.58 1.21
C VAL A 240 -5.05 5.58 0.10
N ALA A 241 -4.51 4.43 0.47
CA ALA A 241 -4.50 3.23 -0.36
C ALA A 241 -5.80 2.44 -0.16
N ALA A 242 -6.01 1.36 -0.93
CA ALA A 242 -7.08 0.39 -0.70
C ALA A 242 -6.50 -0.86 -0.02
N GLY A 243 -7.14 -1.31 1.06
CA GLY A 243 -6.93 -2.62 1.66
C GLY A 243 -7.96 -3.65 1.19
N ASN A 244 -8.02 -4.82 1.84
CA ASN A 244 -8.99 -5.85 1.48
C ASN A 244 -10.37 -5.61 2.11
N HIS A 245 -10.45 -4.90 3.25
CA HIS A 245 -11.71 -4.44 3.84
C HIS A 245 -12.29 -3.18 3.16
N ASP A 246 -11.64 -2.68 2.11
CA ASP A 246 -12.18 -1.65 1.21
C ASP A 246 -12.76 -2.25 -0.11
N ILE A 247 -12.76 -3.58 -0.28
CA ILE A 247 -13.29 -4.29 -1.46
C ILE A 247 -14.82 -4.50 -1.32
N GLU A 248 -15.58 -3.41 -1.34
CA GLU A 248 -17.02 -3.41 -1.07
C GLU A 248 -17.85 -3.98 -2.25
N MET A 249 -17.86 -5.30 -2.44
CA MET A 249 -18.43 -6.04 -3.59
C MET A 249 -19.93 -5.86 -3.88
N LEU A 250 -20.65 -5.03 -3.10
CA LEU A 250 -22.02 -4.61 -3.40
C LEU A 250 -22.10 -3.51 -4.48
N TYR A 251 -20.97 -2.92 -4.90
CA TYR A 251 -20.93 -1.82 -5.88
C TYR A 251 -20.59 -2.26 -7.31
N ASP A 252 -19.33 -2.12 -7.73
CA ASP A 252 -18.85 -2.32 -9.10
C ASP A 252 -18.01 -3.61 -9.23
N GLY A 253 -17.31 -3.79 -10.36
CA GLY A 253 -16.62 -5.04 -10.68
C GLY A 253 -15.46 -5.41 -9.74
N HIS A 254 -14.95 -4.45 -8.98
CA HIS A 254 -13.80 -4.59 -8.07
C HIS A 254 -14.06 -4.06 -6.66
N GLY A 255 -15.32 -3.72 -6.34
CA GLY A 255 -15.76 -3.24 -5.01
C GLY A 255 -15.47 -1.76 -4.68
N TYR A 256 -14.61 -1.07 -5.43
CA TYR A 256 -14.12 0.26 -5.07
C TYR A 256 -15.07 1.45 -5.33
N GLY A 257 -16.29 1.20 -5.82
CA GLY A 257 -17.29 2.25 -6.06
C GLY A 257 -17.62 3.10 -4.82
N GLY A 258 -17.67 2.52 -3.63
CA GLY A 258 -17.90 3.27 -2.39
C GLY A 258 -16.66 4.05 -1.92
N LEU A 259 -15.49 3.42 -1.93
CA LEU A 259 -14.19 4.05 -1.63
C LEU A 259 -13.95 5.31 -2.49
N THR A 260 -14.14 5.19 -3.80
CA THR A 260 -13.90 6.27 -4.76
C THR A 260 -14.85 7.45 -4.59
N THR A 261 -16.16 7.22 -4.40
CA THR A 261 -17.12 8.31 -4.08
C THR A 261 -16.86 8.96 -2.72
N ARG A 262 -16.27 8.25 -1.74
CA ARG A 262 -15.96 8.85 -0.44
C ARG A 262 -14.73 9.77 -0.48
N PHE A 263 -13.60 9.27 -0.99
CA PHE A 263 -12.33 10.02 -0.94
C PHE A 263 -12.03 10.86 -2.18
N ALA A 264 -12.58 10.51 -3.35
CA ALA A 264 -12.20 11.10 -4.64
C ALA A 264 -10.68 11.08 -4.87
N LEU A 265 -10.12 9.88 -5.07
CA LEU A 265 -8.67 9.65 -5.24
C LEU A 265 -8.10 10.34 -6.49
N PRO A 266 -6.81 10.74 -6.51
CA PRO A 266 -6.16 11.31 -7.69
C PRO A 266 -6.26 10.38 -8.91
N THR A 267 -6.54 10.95 -10.09
CA THR A 267 -7.01 10.21 -11.28
C THR A 267 -5.91 9.88 -12.29
N ASN A 268 -4.63 10.03 -11.91
CA ASN A 268 -3.45 9.80 -12.74
C ASN A 268 -2.96 8.32 -12.77
N GLY A 269 -3.81 7.40 -12.31
CA GLY A 269 -3.59 5.95 -12.26
C GLY A 269 -3.60 5.23 -13.61
N PRO A 270 -3.39 3.90 -13.61
CA PRO A 270 -3.57 3.06 -14.79
C PRO A 270 -5.06 2.92 -15.15
N SER A 271 -5.37 2.88 -16.45
CA SER A 271 -6.75 2.75 -16.92
C SER A 271 -7.44 1.50 -16.34
N GLY A 272 -8.57 1.73 -15.66
CA GLY A 272 -9.35 0.68 -14.99
C GLY A 272 -8.87 0.29 -13.58
N CYS A 273 -7.88 0.99 -13.02
CA CYS A 273 -7.35 0.74 -11.67
C CYS A 273 -7.61 1.97 -10.80
N PRO A 274 -8.81 2.10 -10.18
CA PRO A 274 -9.29 3.37 -9.62
C PRO A 274 -8.65 3.78 -8.28
N THR A 275 -7.79 2.92 -7.73
CA THR A 275 -7.20 2.97 -6.39
C THR A 275 -5.68 3.22 -6.41
N ALA A 276 -5.03 3.07 -7.56
CA ALA A 276 -3.60 3.28 -7.74
C ALA A 276 -3.33 4.67 -8.35
N TYR A 277 -2.43 5.46 -7.74
CA TYR A 277 -2.16 6.84 -8.15
C TYR A 277 -0.79 7.33 -7.67
N THR A 278 -0.39 8.51 -8.14
CA THR A 278 0.88 9.17 -7.75
C THR A 278 0.69 10.63 -7.38
N TYR A 279 1.55 11.15 -6.51
CA TYR A 279 1.67 12.57 -6.21
C TYR A 279 3.09 12.90 -5.74
N THR A 280 3.46 14.18 -5.76
CA THR A 280 4.74 14.68 -5.21
C THR A 280 4.46 15.72 -4.14
N TYR A 281 5.07 15.57 -2.96
CA TYR A 281 5.02 16.59 -1.90
C TYR A 281 6.45 17.04 -1.57
N GLY A 282 6.72 18.34 -1.73
CA GLY A 282 8.07 18.89 -1.60
C GLY A 282 9.02 18.22 -2.59
N ARG A 283 9.98 17.43 -2.09
CA ARG A 283 10.95 16.66 -2.90
C ARG A 283 10.83 15.14 -2.70
N VAL A 284 9.61 14.65 -2.45
CA VAL A 284 9.31 13.22 -2.30
C VAL A 284 8.20 12.82 -3.25
N GLY A 285 8.48 11.83 -4.11
CA GLY A 285 7.50 11.18 -4.96
C GLY A 285 6.81 10.02 -4.22
N PHE A 286 5.48 10.00 -4.25
CA PHE A 286 4.65 8.99 -3.62
C PHE A 286 3.95 8.14 -4.68
N LEU A 287 4.16 6.83 -4.60
CA LEU A 287 3.48 5.82 -5.41
C LEU A 287 2.49 5.06 -4.53
N VAL A 288 1.20 5.20 -4.80
CA VAL A 288 0.15 4.37 -4.18
C VAL A 288 -0.23 3.28 -5.18
N ALA A 289 -0.04 2.02 -4.80
CA ALA A 289 -0.33 0.85 -5.60
C ALA A 289 -1.37 -0.03 -4.91
N ASP A 290 -2.31 -0.54 -5.69
CA ASP A 290 -3.34 -1.45 -5.25
C ASP A 290 -2.77 -2.88 -5.13
N SER A 291 -2.46 -3.29 -3.90
CA SER A 291 -1.95 -4.64 -3.63
C SER A 291 -2.98 -5.76 -3.85
N ASN A 292 -4.29 -5.46 -3.91
CA ASN A 292 -5.32 -6.48 -4.11
C ASN A 292 -5.27 -7.07 -5.55
N ASP A 293 -4.66 -6.33 -6.49
CA ASP A 293 -4.31 -6.80 -7.83
C ASP A 293 -3.18 -7.85 -7.83
N LEU A 294 -2.35 -7.88 -6.78
CA LEU A 294 -1.06 -8.57 -6.77
C LEU A 294 -0.96 -9.67 -5.70
N THR A 295 -1.75 -9.57 -4.63
CA THR A 295 -1.75 -10.48 -3.50
C THR A 295 -1.98 -11.94 -3.91
N ALA A 296 -1.22 -12.84 -3.31
CA ALA A 296 -1.46 -14.28 -3.34
C ALA A 296 -2.38 -14.75 -2.21
N GLU A 297 -2.48 -14.01 -1.09
CA GLU A 297 -3.32 -14.35 0.07
C GLU A 297 -4.82 -14.16 -0.17
N LEU A 298 -5.25 -12.97 -0.61
CA LEU A 298 -6.66 -12.62 -0.83
C LEU A 298 -6.97 -12.36 -2.33
N PRO A 299 -6.97 -13.41 -3.19
CA PRO A 299 -6.89 -13.25 -4.65
C PRO A 299 -8.19 -12.77 -5.33
N ALA A 300 -9.16 -12.22 -4.61
CA ALA A 300 -10.48 -11.84 -5.16
C ALA A 300 -10.40 -10.76 -6.27
N ASN A 301 -9.47 -9.82 -6.15
CA ASN A 301 -9.17 -8.81 -7.17
C ASN A 301 -7.87 -9.12 -7.95
N ARG A 302 -7.26 -10.30 -7.82
CA ARG A 302 -5.93 -10.58 -8.41
C ARG A 302 -5.94 -10.51 -9.94
N ASP A 303 -4.96 -9.79 -10.49
CA ASP A 303 -4.80 -9.43 -11.92
C ASP A 303 -6.03 -8.75 -12.55
N TYR A 304 -6.82 -8.00 -11.77
CA TYR A 304 -7.89 -7.17 -12.34
C TYR A 304 -7.34 -6.07 -13.27
N SER A 305 -6.11 -5.62 -13.01
CA SER A 305 -5.40 -4.71 -13.90
C SER A 305 -4.90 -5.37 -15.18
N GLN A 306 -4.87 -6.70 -15.29
CA GLN A 306 -4.32 -7.45 -16.43
C GLN A 306 -2.91 -6.96 -16.78
N GLY A 307 -2.05 -6.89 -15.75
CA GLY A 307 -0.71 -6.30 -15.78
C GLY A 307 -0.62 -4.79 -16.03
N ARG A 308 -1.72 -4.06 -16.29
CA ARG A 308 -1.68 -2.60 -16.56
C ARG A 308 -1.11 -1.81 -15.40
N GLN A 309 -1.39 -2.21 -14.15
CA GLN A 309 -0.80 -1.57 -12.98
C GLN A 309 0.71 -1.73 -12.96
N LEU A 310 1.24 -2.94 -13.24
CA LEU A 310 2.66 -3.22 -13.18
C LEU A 310 3.47 -2.40 -14.20
N LEU A 311 2.94 -2.26 -15.42
CA LEU A 311 3.52 -1.41 -16.46
C LEU A 311 3.54 0.06 -16.03
N TRP A 312 2.41 0.57 -15.52
CA TRP A 312 2.31 1.93 -15.02
C TRP A 312 3.23 2.19 -13.82
N VAL A 313 3.37 1.25 -12.87
CA VAL A 313 4.33 1.35 -11.75
C VAL A 313 5.75 1.53 -12.27
N ARG A 314 6.18 0.71 -13.24
CA ARG A 314 7.49 0.82 -13.90
C ARG A 314 7.69 2.19 -14.55
N GLU A 315 6.68 2.71 -15.26
CA GLU A 315 6.73 4.07 -15.82
C GLU A 315 6.85 5.16 -14.74
N ARG A 316 6.01 5.09 -13.69
CA ARG A 316 5.96 6.11 -12.63
C ARG A 316 7.28 6.16 -11.85
N LEU A 317 7.85 5.01 -11.50
CA LEU A 317 9.14 4.92 -10.82
C LEU A 317 10.29 5.45 -11.70
N ALA A 318 10.29 5.17 -13.00
CA ALA A 318 11.25 5.73 -13.95
C ALA A 318 11.11 7.27 -14.08
N ALA A 319 9.88 7.79 -14.08
CA ALA A 319 9.60 9.23 -14.10
C ALA A 319 10.07 9.91 -12.79
N MET A 320 9.66 9.40 -11.63
CA MET A 320 10.08 9.91 -10.32
C MET A 320 11.59 9.87 -10.10
N ARG A 321 12.31 8.93 -10.73
CA ARG A 321 13.77 8.90 -10.67
C ARG A 321 14.46 9.77 -11.70
N SER A 322 13.85 10.06 -12.85
CA SER A 322 14.43 11.00 -13.82
C SER A 322 14.18 12.47 -13.47
N ASP A 323 13.23 12.76 -12.57
CA ASP A 323 12.97 14.09 -12.04
C ASP A 323 14.08 14.57 -11.06
N PRO A 324 14.82 15.65 -11.36
CA PRO A 324 15.83 16.20 -10.45
C PRO A 324 15.23 16.85 -9.19
N ASP A 325 13.92 17.07 -9.14
CA ASP A 325 13.19 17.61 -7.99
C ASP A 325 12.64 16.56 -7.01
N VAL A 326 12.87 15.26 -7.29
CA VAL A 326 12.58 14.16 -6.37
C VAL A 326 13.87 13.64 -5.73
N ASP A 327 14.04 13.84 -4.42
CA ASP A 327 15.11 13.22 -3.64
C ASP A 327 14.72 11.77 -3.26
N PHE A 328 13.57 11.59 -2.60
CA PHE A 328 13.10 10.28 -2.12
C PHE A 328 11.89 9.76 -2.90
N VAL A 329 11.77 8.44 -3.03
CA VAL A 329 10.55 7.78 -3.52
C VAL A 329 10.02 6.85 -2.43
N VAL A 330 8.75 7.07 -2.05
CA VAL A 330 8.01 6.26 -1.09
C VAL A 330 6.93 5.49 -1.86
N ALA A 331 6.88 4.18 -1.68
CA ALA A 331 5.80 3.34 -2.18
C ALA A 331 4.84 2.96 -1.05
N VAL A 332 3.56 2.86 -1.38
CA VAL A 332 2.46 2.63 -0.45
C VAL A 332 1.56 1.57 -1.05
N LEU A 333 1.25 0.56 -0.26
CA LEU A 333 0.48 -0.63 -0.62
C LEU A 333 -0.10 -1.19 0.67
N HIS A 334 -1.09 -2.09 0.62
CA HIS A 334 -1.69 -2.62 1.85
C HIS A 334 -1.01 -3.92 2.32
N HIS A 335 -1.05 -4.97 1.50
CA HIS A 335 -0.51 -6.29 1.82
C HIS A 335 1.02 -6.30 1.96
N CYS A 336 1.54 -6.81 3.09
CA CYS A 336 2.97 -6.81 3.37
C CYS A 336 3.79 -7.77 2.46
N ALA A 337 4.68 -7.22 1.63
CA ALA A 337 5.67 -8.02 0.89
C ALA A 337 6.70 -8.73 1.80
N TYR A 338 6.88 -8.23 3.02
CA TYR A 338 7.73 -8.78 4.07
C TYR A 338 7.01 -8.60 5.42
N ALA A 339 6.62 -9.70 6.07
CA ALA A 339 6.05 -9.68 7.42
C ALA A 339 6.39 -10.96 8.21
N THR A 340 6.50 -10.86 9.53
CA THR A 340 6.74 -11.99 10.45
C THR A 340 5.62 -12.17 11.48
N ALA A 341 4.51 -11.48 11.25
CA ALA A 341 3.28 -11.60 12.02
C ALA A 341 2.70 -13.03 11.98
N ALA A 342 1.95 -13.37 13.02
CA ALA A 342 1.29 -14.67 13.18
C ALA A 342 -0.03 -14.78 12.41
N ALA A 343 -0.67 -13.64 12.07
CA ALA A 343 -1.87 -13.62 11.25
C ALA A 343 -1.49 -13.82 9.77
N HIS A 344 -1.04 -12.74 9.13
CA HIS A 344 -0.70 -12.70 7.71
C HIS A 344 0.82 -12.74 7.53
N GLY A 345 1.29 -13.65 6.69
CA GLY A 345 2.73 -13.78 6.39
C GLY A 345 3.23 -12.72 5.43
N SER A 346 4.46 -12.89 4.96
CA SER A 346 4.91 -12.23 3.74
C SER A 346 4.07 -12.68 2.54
N ASP A 347 3.60 -11.76 1.69
CA ASP A 347 2.95 -12.11 0.43
C ASP A 347 3.95 -12.20 -0.73
N ALA A 348 4.11 -13.39 -1.31
CA ALA A 348 5.03 -13.63 -2.41
C ALA A 348 4.56 -13.02 -3.75
N GLY A 349 3.25 -12.81 -3.94
CA GLY A 349 2.68 -12.17 -5.13
C GLY A 349 3.10 -10.71 -5.22
N VAL A 350 2.84 -9.94 -4.16
CA VAL A 350 3.31 -8.55 -4.00
C VAL A 350 4.85 -8.50 -4.07
N ARG A 351 5.55 -9.35 -3.31
CA ARG A 351 7.03 -9.33 -3.25
C ARG A 351 7.68 -9.58 -4.60
N SER A 352 7.32 -10.66 -5.30
CA SER A 352 7.93 -11.03 -6.57
C SER A 352 7.59 -10.05 -7.70
N THR A 353 6.46 -9.34 -7.60
CA THR A 353 5.98 -8.43 -8.62
C THR A 353 6.55 -7.01 -8.46
N LEU A 354 6.53 -6.46 -7.23
CA LEU A 354 6.98 -5.08 -6.97
C LEU A 354 8.44 -4.99 -6.50
N GLY A 355 8.94 -5.99 -5.76
CA GLY A 355 10.31 -6.01 -5.24
C GLY A 355 11.38 -5.74 -6.31
N PRO A 356 11.36 -6.43 -7.47
CA PRO A 356 12.32 -6.18 -8.54
C PRO A 356 12.27 -4.76 -9.11
N LEU A 357 11.09 -4.13 -9.17
CA LEU A 357 10.96 -2.73 -9.60
C LEU A 357 11.46 -1.76 -8.53
N PHE A 358 11.21 -2.06 -7.25
CA PHE A 358 11.68 -1.26 -6.13
C PHE A 358 13.22 -1.31 -6.02
N ASP A 359 13.84 -2.44 -6.36
CA ASP A 359 15.29 -2.55 -6.55
C ASP A 359 15.80 -1.80 -7.79
N GLU A 360 15.18 -2.00 -8.96
CA GLU A 360 15.60 -1.39 -10.23
C GLU A 360 15.59 0.14 -10.19
N PHE A 361 14.54 0.73 -9.62
CA PHE A 361 14.41 2.18 -9.43
C PHE A 361 14.88 2.66 -8.03
N GLY A 362 15.40 1.74 -7.21
CA GLY A 362 15.99 2.00 -5.90
C GLY A 362 15.10 2.83 -4.99
N VAL A 363 13.85 2.40 -4.76
CA VAL A 363 12.86 2.97 -3.83
C VAL A 363 13.46 3.08 -2.42
N ASP A 364 13.07 4.11 -1.67
CA ASP A 364 13.65 4.38 -0.35
C ASP A 364 12.91 3.64 0.76
N LEU A 365 11.59 3.77 0.75
CA LEU A 365 10.68 3.34 1.81
C LEU A 365 9.43 2.73 1.19
N VAL A 366 9.01 1.58 1.73
CA VAL A 366 7.71 0.96 1.47
C VAL A 366 6.90 0.97 2.76
N ILE A 367 5.67 1.45 2.69
CA ILE A 367 4.72 1.51 3.82
C ILE A 367 3.56 0.56 3.53
N SER A 368 3.18 -0.24 4.54
CA SER A 368 2.16 -1.30 4.47
C SER A 368 1.23 -1.30 5.67
N GLY A 369 0.03 -1.86 5.50
CA GLY A 369 -0.94 -2.16 6.56
C GLY A 369 -1.09 -3.67 6.74
N HIS A 370 -2.34 -4.16 6.80
CA HIS A 370 -2.79 -5.56 6.78
C HIS A 370 -2.47 -6.36 8.04
N ASN A 371 -1.24 -6.25 8.52
CA ASN A 371 -0.86 -6.81 9.81
C ASN A 371 -1.01 -5.75 10.90
N HIS A 372 -1.88 -6.02 11.88
CA HIS A 372 -2.20 -5.08 12.96
C HIS A 372 -1.07 -4.99 14.03
N VAL A 373 0.12 -4.58 13.61
CA VAL A 373 1.36 -4.41 14.38
C VAL A 373 2.18 -3.26 13.78
N TYR A 374 3.31 -2.93 14.41
CA TYR A 374 4.42 -2.30 13.73
C TYR A 374 5.54 -3.32 13.49
N GLU A 375 6.05 -3.39 12.27
CA GLU A 375 7.25 -4.15 11.91
C GLU A 375 8.09 -3.36 10.90
N ARG A 376 9.40 -3.31 11.10
CA ARG A 376 10.35 -2.71 10.15
C ARG A 376 11.48 -3.68 9.81
N THR A 377 11.84 -3.70 8.54
CA THR A 377 12.95 -4.49 8.02
C THR A 377 14.28 -3.73 8.12
N ASP A 378 15.39 -4.47 8.01
CA ASP A 378 16.62 -3.92 7.44
C ASP A 378 16.39 -3.51 5.97
N PRO A 379 17.22 -2.63 5.40
CA PRO A 379 17.23 -2.37 3.95
C PRO A 379 17.42 -3.67 3.16
N ILE A 380 16.42 -4.02 2.34
CA ILE A 380 16.40 -5.21 1.51
C ILE A 380 16.79 -4.86 0.07
N ARG A 381 17.59 -5.73 -0.54
CA ARG A 381 17.88 -5.75 -1.98
C ARG A 381 17.95 -7.18 -2.50
N ALA A 382 17.35 -7.44 -3.65
CA ALA A 382 17.25 -8.77 -4.28
C ALA A 382 16.73 -9.87 -3.32
N GLY A 383 15.81 -9.52 -2.42
CA GLY A 383 15.19 -10.42 -1.45
C GLY A 383 15.98 -10.67 -0.15
N VAL A 384 17.17 -10.08 0.02
CA VAL A 384 18.00 -10.24 1.23
C VAL A 384 18.28 -8.90 1.91
N ALA A 385 18.47 -8.91 3.24
CA ALA A 385 18.97 -7.75 3.97
C ALA A 385 20.41 -7.43 3.53
N ALA A 386 20.67 -6.17 3.16
CA ALA A 386 21.98 -5.75 2.66
C ALA A 386 22.90 -5.18 3.76
N VAL A 387 22.31 -4.51 4.77
CA VAL A 387 23.00 -3.85 5.89
C VAL A 387 22.08 -3.86 7.11
N GLU A 388 22.61 -4.10 8.32
CA GLU A 388 21.82 -3.96 9.55
C GLU A 388 21.45 -2.49 9.84
N ALA A 389 20.19 -2.22 10.18
CA ALA A 389 19.65 -0.89 10.47
C ALA A 389 18.97 -0.82 11.87
N PRO A 390 19.72 -0.94 12.98
CA PRO A 390 19.20 -0.76 14.34
C PRO A 390 18.59 0.63 14.57
N ALA A 391 17.90 0.82 15.69
CA ALA A 391 17.28 2.08 16.07
C ALA A 391 18.30 3.22 16.14
N GLY A 392 17.94 4.39 15.59
CA GLY A 392 18.82 5.54 15.45
C GLY A 392 19.89 5.42 14.35
N SER A 393 19.87 4.36 13.53
CA SER A 393 20.82 4.19 12.42
C SER A 393 20.59 5.19 11.28
N VAL A 394 21.64 5.42 10.50
CA VAL A 394 21.63 6.26 9.30
C VAL A 394 22.00 5.40 8.10
N VAL A 395 21.08 5.30 7.14
CA VAL A 395 21.14 4.38 5.99
C VAL A 395 21.30 5.18 4.71
N ALA A 396 22.25 4.79 3.85
CA ALA A 396 22.33 5.28 2.47
C ALA A 396 21.43 4.42 1.57
N SER A 397 20.13 4.74 1.50
CA SER A 397 19.10 3.90 0.86
C SER A 397 19.39 3.59 -0.62
N ALA A 398 19.95 4.55 -1.36
CA ALA A 398 20.39 4.34 -2.74
C ALA A 398 21.38 3.17 -2.90
N ASP A 399 22.25 2.96 -1.91
CA ASP A 399 23.29 1.95 -1.93
C ASP A 399 22.89 0.68 -1.14
N ALA A 400 22.09 0.81 -0.08
CA ALA A 400 21.63 -0.28 0.79
C ALA A 400 20.34 -0.98 0.34
N GLY A 401 19.47 -0.33 -0.45
CA GLY A 401 18.18 -0.89 -0.85
C GLY A 401 16.98 -0.34 -0.07
N THR A 402 15.84 -1.00 -0.24
CA THR A 402 14.52 -0.52 0.17
C THR A 402 14.24 -0.90 1.63
N THR A 403 13.83 0.06 2.46
CA THR A 403 13.33 -0.24 3.82
C THR A 403 11.83 -0.51 3.76
N TYR A 404 11.37 -1.63 4.29
CA TYR A 404 9.93 -1.97 4.34
C TYR A 404 9.41 -1.77 5.77
N ILE A 405 8.21 -1.22 5.90
CA ILE A 405 7.53 -0.99 7.17
C ILE A 405 6.06 -1.39 7.07
N CYS A 406 5.64 -2.34 7.91
CA CYS A 406 4.24 -2.51 8.29
C CYS A 406 3.91 -1.51 9.42
N ALA A 407 2.83 -0.77 9.27
CA ALA A 407 2.35 0.26 10.19
C ALA A 407 0.86 0.09 10.53
N GLY A 408 0.35 -1.14 10.53
CA GLY A 408 -1.06 -1.47 10.80
C GLY A 408 -1.50 -1.36 12.27
N GLY A 409 -0.71 -0.73 13.13
CA GLY A 409 -1.11 -0.43 14.51
C GLY A 409 -2.21 0.64 14.65
N GLY A 410 -2.85 1.08 13.57
CA GLY A 410 -3.63 2.33 13.50
C GLY A 410 -4.94 2.35 14.30
N GLY A 411 -5.53 1.19 14.63
CA GLY A 411 -6.68 1.16 15.55
C GLY A 411 -7.47 -0.15 15.66
N MET A 412 -7.27 -1.12 14.76
CA MET A 412 -7.87 -2.46 14.85
C MET A 412 -7.22 -3.39 15.87
N GLY A 413 -7.96 -4.45 16.25
CA GLY A 413 -7.52 -5.49 17.19
C GLY A 413 -6.18 -6.11 16.78
N LEU A 414 -5.18 -5.97 17.65
CA LEU A 414 -3.77 -6.18 17.32
C LEU A 414 -3.41 -7.65 17.04
N ASN A 415 -2.52 -7.84 16.07
CA ASN A 415 -1.98 -9.15 15.69
C ASN A 415 -0.76 -9.52 16.57
N GLY A 416 -0.46 -10.81 16.70
CA GLY A 416 0.78 -11.31 17.29
C GLY A 416 1.88 -11.52 16.25
N PHE A 417 3.12 -11.79 16.71
CA PHE A 417 4.20 -12.32 15.86
C PHE A 417 4.30 -13.85 15.95
N ALA A 418 4.87 -14.49 14.92
CA ALA A 418 5.03 -15.95 14.89
C ALA A 418 6.09 -16.45 15.90
N VAL A 419 6.97 -15.57 16.37
CA VAL A 419 7.98 -15.83 17.41
C VAL A 419 7.42 -15.67 18.83
N ALA A 420 8.13 -16.22 19.82
CA ALA A 420 7.74 -16.16 21.23
C ALA A 420 7.90 -14.78 21.91
N ASP A 421 8.21 -13.72 21.17
CA ASP A 421 8.43 -12.34 21.65
C ASP A 421 7.10 -11.66 22.04
N ARG A 422 6.47 -12.14 23.12
CA ARG A 422 5.15 -11.69 23.57
C ARG A 422 5.20 -10.28 24.16
N ASN A 423 4.50 -9.35 23.52
CA ASN A 423 4.07 -8.05 24.06
C ASN A 423 5.20 -7.09 24.52
N THR A 424 6.40 -7.18 23.93
CA THR A 424 7.50 -6.23 24.17
C THR A 424 8.12 -5.76 22.86
N MET A 425 8.53 -4.49 22.81
CA MET A 425 9.28 -3.92 21.68
C MET A 425 10.58 -4.69 21.48
N VAL A 426 10.73 -5.36 20.33
CA VAL A 426 12.01 -5.93 19.91
C VAL A 426 12.77 -4.84 19.15
N ARG A 427 13.86 -4.35 19.74
CA ARG A 427 14.85 -3.47 19.09
C ARG A 427 16.21 -4.13 19.12
N ASP A 428 17.07 -3.77 18.15
CA ASP A 428 18.54 -3.81 18.23
C ASP A 428 19.22 -5.17 18.49
N VAL A 429 18.46 -6.23 18.71
CA VAL A 429 18.91 -7.61 18.61
C VAL A 429 19.10 -7.90 17.12
N ALA A 430 20.28 -8.38 16.72
CA ALA A 430 20.45 -9.01 15.41
C ALA A 430 19.52 -10.24 15.38
N PRO A 431 18.49 -10.27 14.51
CA PRO A 431 17.48 -11.32 14.56
C PRO A 431 18.16 -12.67 14.35
N PRO A 432 18.06 -13.62 15.31
CA PRO A 432 18.49 -14.98 15.03
C PRO A 432 17.58 -15.51 13.91
N GLU A 433 18.16 -16.14 12.88
CA GLU A 433 17.38 -16.68 11.76
C GLU A 433 16.25 -17.59 12.28
N PHE A 434 15.00 -17.25 11.95
CA PHE A 434 13.80 -17.94 12.43
C PHE A 434 12.80 -18.14 11.30
N ASP A 435 11.94 -19.15 11.39
CA ASP A 435 10.94 -19.42 10.35
C ASP A 435 9.70 -18.53 10.54
N ALA A 436 9.38 -17.73 9.51
CA ALA A 436 8.20 -16.89 9.39
C ALA A 436 7.21 -17.48 8.37
N ARG A 437 5.95 -17.01 8.38
CA ARG A 437 4.93 -17.39 7.41
C ARG A 437 5.17 -16.72 6.06
N LEU A 438 5.05 -17.49 4.98
CA LEU A 438 5.09 -17.02 3.60
C LEU A 438 3.85 -17.53 2.85
N VAL A 439 3.06 -16.63 2.26
CA VAL A 439 2.03 -17.00 1.29
C VAL A 439 2.71 -17.10 -0.08
N ALA A 440 2.90 -18.31 -0.57
CA ALA A 440 3.53 -18.57 -1.86
C ALA A 440 2.65 -18.07 -3.02
N GLY A 441 3.23 -17.82 -4.20
CA GLY A 441 2.53 -17.18 -5.33
C GLY A 441 1.30 -17.92 -5.86
N ASN A 442 1.07 -19.18 -5.45
CA ASN A 442 -0.10 -20.00 -5.73
C ASN A 442 -1.17 -19.98 -4.60
N GLY A 443 -1.02 -19.11 -3.60
CA GLY A 443 -1.87 -19.03 -2.41
C GLY A 443 -1.58 -20.07 -1.31
N ALA A 444 -0.56 -20.92 -1.48
CA ALA A 444 -0.23 -21.91 -0.46
C ALA A 444 0.53 -21.27 0.72
N LEU A 445 0.05 -21.49 1.94
CA LEU A 445 0.78 -21.11 3.15
C LEU A 445 2.00 -22.04 3.32
N THR A 446 3.17 -21.42 3.45
CA THR A 446 4.48 -22.05 3.61
C THR A 446 5.29 -21.29 4.67
N THR A 447 6.54 -21.70 4.89
CA THR A 447 7.48 -20.95 5.75
C THR A 447 8.71 -20.49 4.97
N GLU A 448 9.29 -19.37 5.41
CA GLU A 448 10.60 -18.89 4.99
C GLU A 448 11.47 -18.60 6.22
N THR A 449 12.75 -18.92 6.17
CA THR A 449 13.69 -18.54 7.23
C THR A 449 14.12 -17.09 7.02
N VAL A 450 13.93 -16.23 8.04
CA VAL A 450 14.14 -14.77 7.93
C VAL A 450 15.20 -14.27 8.90
N GLY A 451 16.07 -13.39 8.38
CA GLY A 451 17.05 -12.61 9.16
C GLY A 451 16.95 -11.10 8.89
N TRP A 452 15.87 -10.64 8.24
CA TRP A 452 15.69 -9.24 7.81
C TRP A 452 14.76 -8.40 8.71
N SER A 453 14.03 -9.02 9.65
CA SER A 453 13.10 -8.32 10.54
C SER A 453 13.85 -7.68 11.71
N ARG A 454 13.88 -6.34 11.75
CA ARG A 454 14.81 -5.57 12.60
C ARG A 454 14.15 -4.93 13.82
N ALA A 455 12.90 -4.49 13.69
CA ALA A 455 12.15 -3.89 14.79
C ALA A 455 10.69 -4.34 14.74
N ARG A 456 10.12 -4.69 15.90
CA ARG A 456 8.77 -5.26 16.01
C ARG A 456 8.04 -4.79 17.27
N TYR A 457 6.74 -4.52 17.15
CA TYR A 457 5.89 -4.05 18.23
C TYR A 457 4.41 -4.43 18.04
N THR A 458 3.87 -5.21 18.99
CA THR A 458 2.46 -5.64 19.03
C THR A 458 1.59 -4.63 19.78
N GLY A 459 1.49 -3.40 19.27
CA GLY A 459 0.79 -2.33 19.97
C GLY A 459 0.35 -1.17 19.07
N HIS A 460 -0.68 -0.46 19.51
CA HIS A 460 -1.24 0.67 18.78
C HIS A 460 -0.22 1.77 18.56
N SER A 461 0.00 2.09 17.29
CA SER A 461 1.10 2.93 16.83
C SER A 461 0.92 3.41 15.39
N PHE A 462 1.69 4.43 15.02
CA PHE A 462 1.81 4.99 13.67
C PHE A 462 3.27 5.36 13.41
N ILE A 463 3.63 5.71 12.18
CA ILE A 463 4.93 6.33 11.88
C ILE A 463 4.81 7.83 11.61
N VAL A 464 5.79 8.60 12.08
CA VAL A 464 6.06 9.97 11.63
C VAL A 464 7.31 9.93 10.74
N VAL A 465 7.23 10.58 9.59
CA VAL A 465 8.35 10.69 8.64
C VAL A 465 8.71 12.17 8.50
N ASP A 466 9.85 12.56 9.06
CA ASP A 466 10.42 13.91 8.91
C ASP A 466 11.27 13.96 7.64
N VAL A 467 11.01 14.89 6.74
CA VAL A 467 11.79 15.08 5.51
C VAL A 467 12.53 16.41 5.57
N ASP A 468 13.87 16.33 5.52
CA ASP A 468 14.75 17.47 5.31
C ASP A 468 15.54 17.29 4.01
N PRO A 469 15.14 17.98 2.92
CA PRO A 469 15.91 17.97 1.68
C PRO A 469 17.32 18.57 1.85
N GLY A 470 17.58 19.34 2.92
CA GLY A 470 18.87 19.97 3.17
C GLY A 470 19.28 21.01 2.11
N PRO A 471 20.50 21.59 2.22
CA PRO A 471 21.04 22.47 1.18
C PRO A 471 21.36 21.72 -0.13
N VAL A 472 21.39 22.45 -1.24
CA VAL A 472 21.86 21.90 -2.53
C VAL A 472 23.29 21.36 -2.39
N ALA A 473 23.55 20.18 -2.98
CA ALA A 473 24.79 19.41 -2.89
C ALA A 473 25.15 18.86 -1.50
N TRP A 474 24.19 18.79 -0.57
CA TRP A 474 24.27 17.95 0.63
C TRP A 474 23.40 16.70 0.46
N SER A 475 23.54 15.73 1.36
CA SER A 475 22.62 14.59 1.43
C SER A 475 21.27 15.03 1.99
N ALA A 476 20.19 14.72 1.27
CA ALA A 476 18.84 14.81 1.82
C ALA A 476 18.63 13.72 2.88
N THR A 477 17.78 13.98 3.88
CA THR A 477 17.45 13.04 4.96
C THR A 477 15.95 12.84 5.10
N MET A 478 15.54 11.60 5.35
CA MET A 478 14.17 11.18 5.66
C MET A 478 14.23 10.33 6.93
N ARG A 479 13.79 10.89 8.07
CA ARG A 479 13.79 10.20 9.36
C ARG A 479 12.41 9.61 9.64
N VAL A 480 12.32 8.29 9.61
CA VAL A 480 11.12 7.54 9.99
C VAL A 480 11.19 7.23 11.48
N ARG A 481 10.09 7.46 12.21
CA ARG A 481 9.95 7.23 13.65
C ARG A 481 8.66 6.48 13.93
N MET A 482 8.71 5.35 14.63
CA MET A 482 7.51 4.71 15.18
C MET A 482 7.07 5.45 16.44
N VAL A 483 5.78 5.78 16.54
CA VAL A 483 5.18 6.49 17.67
C VAL A 483 3.99 5.71 18.23
N THR A 484 3.95 5.54 19.55
CA THR A 484 2.86 4.88 20.28
C THR A 484 1.72 5.82 20.67
N VAL A 485 0.61 5.24 21.13
CA VAL A 485 -0.58 5.98 21.59
C VAL A 485 -0.35 6.91 22.80
N ASP A 486 0.72 6.75 23.57
CA ASP A 486 1.15 7.70 24.61
C ASP A 486 2.11 8.79 24.09
N GLY A 487 2.55 8.69 22.83
CA GLY A 487 3.48 9.59 22.17
C GLY A 487 4.96 9.24 22.32
N ALA A 488 5.31 8.07 22.87
CA ALA A 488 6.69 7.62 22.96
C ALA A 488 7.24 7.13 21.59
N VAL A 489 8.55 7.31 21.36
CA VAL A 489 9.21 6.88 20.12
C VAL A 489 9.70 5.44 20.26
N LEU A 490 8.87 4.51 19.78
CA LEU A 490 9.07 3.06 19.59
C LEU A 490 10.35 2.64 18.86
N ASP A 491 10.73 3.37 17.81
CA ASP A 491 11.86 3.04 16.92
C ASP A 491 12.18 4.26 16.02
N ASP A 492 13.39 4.34 15.47
CA ASP A 492 13.68 5.29 14.38
C ASP A 492 14.82 4.86 13.45
N VAL A 493 14.74 5.28 12.18
CA VAL A 493 15.79 5.12 11.17
C VAL A 493 15.87 6.37 10.29
N THR A 494 17.07 6.81 9.93
CA THR A 494 17.28 7.96 9.03
C THR A 494 17.78 7.47 7.67
N LEU A 495 16.90 7.49 6.67
CA LEU A 495 17.28 7.25 5.28
C LEU A 495 17.96 8.50 4.71
N THR A 496 18.96 8.31 3.87
CA THR A 496 19.75 9.39 3.26
C THR A 496 20.06 9.10 1.80
N ARG A 497 20.03 10.15 0.97
CA ARG A 497 20.51 10.10 -0.42
C ARG A 497 21.43 11.27 -0.69
N ASP A 498 22.63 10.99 -1.20
CA ASP A 498 23.50 12.02 -1.78
C ASP A 498 22.91 12.49 -3.12
N THR A 499 22.35 13.69 -3.08
CA THR A 499 21.73 14.39 -4.22
C THR A 499 22.70 14.58 -5.38
N ALA A 500 24.01 14.61 -5.12
CA ALA A 500 25.02 14.89 -6.13
C ALA A 500 25.55 13.63 -6.83
N SER A 501 25.66 12.46 -6.17
CA SER A 501 26.14 11.24 -6.82
C SER A 501 25.07 10.48 -7.61
N TRP A 502 23.78 10.62 -7.30
CA TRP A 502 22.75 9.93 -8.10
C TRP A 502 22.71 10.48 -9.54
N VAL A 503 22.65 11.80 -9.70
CA VAL A 503 22.67 12.48 -11.01
C VAL A 503 23.95 12.14 -11.80
N ARG A 504 25.11 12.13 -11.14
CA ARG A 504 26.40 11.73 -11.75
C ARG A 504 26.46 10.26 -12.16
N ARG A 505 25.79 9.36 -11.45
CA ARG A 505 25.79 7.91 -11.74
C ARG A 505 24.84 7.56 -12.89
N ASN A 506 23.66 8.18 -12.95
CA ASN A 506 22.59 7.76 -13.86
C ASN A 506 22.33 8.68 -15.07
N GLY A 507 22.92 9.88 -15.12
CA GLY A 507 22.77 10.80 -16.27
C GLY A 507 23.18 10.21 -17.64
N THR A 508 24.03 9.18 -17.65
CA THR A 508 24.42 8.44 -18.87
C THR A 508 23.38 7.41 -19.32
N ASN A 509 22.59 6.85 -18.40
CA ASN A 509 21.66 5.74 -18.67
C ASN A 509 20.28 6.22 -19.15
N LEU A 510 19.87 7.46 -18.81
CA LEU A 510 18.57 8.02 -19.19
C LEU A 510 18.32 8.05 -20.72
N LEU A 511 19.39 8.15 -21.52
CA LEU A 511 19.29 8.21 -22.98
C LEU A 511 18.78 6.91 -23.65
N VAL A 512 18.89 5.77 -22.97
CA VAL A 512 18.40 4.48 -23.50
C VAL A 512 16.90 4.32 -23.24
N ALA A 513 16.45 4.63 -22.01
CA ALA A 513 15.04 4.48 -21.62
C ALA A 513 14.10 5.43 -22.37
N ALA A 514 14.53 6.68 -22.64
CA ALA A 514 13.72 7.66 -23.37
C ALA A 514 13.74 7.46 -24.91
N GLY A 515 14.67 6.66 -25.45
CA GLY A 515 14.89 6.55 -26.90
C GLY A 515 13.89 5.67 -27.67
N GLY A 516 13.11 4.82 -26.97
CA GLY A 516 12.36 3.73 -27.61
C GLY A 516 11.13 4.11 -28.44
N VAL A 517 10.67 5.37 -28.40
CA VAL A 517 9.32 5.75 -28.91
C VAL A 517 9.35 6.87 -29.97
N VAL A 518 10.50 7.53 -30.21
CA VAL A 518 10.61 8.59 -31.25
C VAL A 518 11.27 8.03 -32.51
N GLY A 519 10.49 7.97 -33.60
CA GLY A 519 10.91 7.41 -34.87
C GLY A 519 12.07 8.15 -35.57
N ALA A 520 12.74 7.45 -36.48
CA ALA A 520 13.97 7.92 -37.12
C ALA A 520 13.81 9.24 -37.89
N GLY A 521 14.66 10.23 -37.58
CA GLY A 521 14.80 11.42 -38.43
C GLY A 521 15.45 12.65 -37.79
N LEU A 522 16.79 12.64 -37.65
CA LEU A 522 17.71 13.76 -38.02
C LEU A 522 19.12 13.54 -37.43
N ALA A 523 20.10 13.21 -38.28
CA ALA A 523 21.51 13.27 -37.91
C ALA A 523 22.05 14.68 -38.20
N GLY A 524 22.38 15.44 -37.14
CA GLY A 524 22.98 16.77 -37.23
C GLY A 524 24.23 16.87 -36.35
N ALA A 525 25.41 16.90 -36.97
CA ALA A 525 26.68 16.81 -36.25
C ALA A 525 27.20 18.16 -35.73
N VAL A 526 27.80 18.14 -34.54
CA VAL A 526 28.74 19.18 -34.06
C VAL A 526 29.98 18.50 -33.48
N LEU A 527 31.14 18.76 -34.07
CA LEU A 527 32.44 18.23 -33.65
C LEU A 527 33.31 19.35 -33.07
N LEU A 528 33.58 19.31 -31.76
CA LEU A 528 34.68 20.01 -31.07
C LEU A 528 35.05 19.15 -29.84
N GLY A 529 36.30 18.75 -29.55
CA GLY A 529 37.58 18.93 -30.25
C GLY A 529 38.58 19.76 -29.45
N GLY A 530 39.20 19.21 -28.38
CA GLY A 530 39.81 20.06 -27.34
C GLY A 530 40.91 19.55 -26.39
N ARG A 531 41.73 18.54 -26.76
CA ARG A 531 43.07 18.22 -26.18
C ARG A 531 43.20 17.74 -24.71
N ASP A 532 44.06 16.75 -24.54
CA ASP A 532 44.62 16.25 -23.28
C ASP A 532 45.85 17.05 -22.81
N GLU A 533 46.07 17.15 -21.50
CA GLU A 533 47.39 17.03 -20.83
C GLU A 533 47.20 16.43 -19.41
N PRO A 534 48.19 15.70 -18.86
CA PRO A 534 48.04 14.93 -17.62
C PRO A 534 48.37 15.72 -16.34
N VAL A 535 47.61 15.45 -15.26
CA VAL A 535 47.86 15.94 -13.90
C VAL A 535 47.95 14.72 -12.95
N PRO A 536 48.93 14.64 -12.02
CA PRO A 536 49.19 13.43 -11.24
C PRO A 536 48.23 13.20 -10.08
N GLU A 537 47.93 11.93 -9.79
CA GLU A 537 47.08 11.50 -8.67
C GLU A 537 47.77 11.61 -7.28
N PRO A 538 47.04 11.99 -6.23
CA PRO A 538 47.38 11.64 -4.84
C PRO A 538 46.79 10.26 -4.46
N ALA A 539 47.55 9.48 -3.68
CA ALA A 539 47.20 8.08 -3.38
C ALA A 539 45.91 7.90 -2.54
N GLY A 540 45.10 6.91 -2.91
CA GLY A 540 43.88 6.51 -2.19
C GLY A 540 44.08 5.44 -1.10
N PRO A 541 43.07 5.24 -0.22
CA PRO A 541 43.03 4.16 0.78
C PRO A 541 42.84 2.76 0.14
N PRO A 542 43.08 1.65 0.88
CA PRO A 542 43.17 0.31 0.29
C PRO A 542 41.84 -0.22 -0.28
N ALA A 543 41.94 -1.00 -1.35
CA ALA A 543 40.81 -1.51 -2.10
C ALA A 543 40.07 -2.66 -1.39
N TRP A 544 38.73 -2.62 -1.46
CA TRP A 544 37.85 -3.74 -1.13
C TRP A 544 37.94 -4.80 -2.24
N THR A 545 38.38 -6.01 -1.91
CA THR A 545 38.48 -7.11 -2.88
C THR A 545 37.12 -7.77 -3.09
N GLY A 546 36.41 -7.33 -4.13
CA GLY A 546 35.20 -8.00 -4.60
C GLY A 546 35.45 -9.43 -5.12
N PRO A 547 34.39 -10.19 -5.45
CA PRO A 547 34.46 -11.61 -5.76
C PRO A 547 35.47 -11.93 -6.88
N SER A 548 36.17 -13.05 -6.69
CA SER A 548 37.34 -13.43 -7.47
C SER A 548 36.98 -13.80 -8.92
N PRO A 549 37.95 -13.87 -9.84
CA PRO A 549 37.71 -14.38 -11.19
C PRO A 549 37.06 -15.78 -11.19
N ALA A 550 37.42 -16.65 -10.23
CA ALA A 550 36.83 -17.98 -10.11
C ALA A 550 35.35 -17.95 -9.71
N ASP A 551 34.94 -17.01 -8.86
CA ASP A 551 33.55 -16.83 -8.45
C ASP A 551 32.68 -16.28 -9.59
N ARG A 552 33.24 -15.34 -10.37
CA ARG A 552 32.62 -14.77 -11.58
C ARG A 552 32.44 -15.83 -12.66
N ASP A 553 33.48 -16.61 -12.92
CA ASP A 553 33.43 -17.75 -13.82
C ASP A 553 32.43 -18.83 -13.36
N ALA A 554 32.33 -19.09 -12.05
CA ALA A 554 31.35 -20.04 -11.50
C ALA A 554 29.92 -19.53 -11.65
N ALA A 555 29.68 -18.22 -11.51
CA ALA A 555 28.40 -17.60 -11.80
C ALA A 555 28.07 -17.61 -13.31
N ALA A 556 29.06 -17.38 -14.17
CA ALA A 556 28.91 -17.44 -15.62
C ALA A 556 28.60 -18.87 -16.11
N ARG A 557 29.29 -19.88 -15.56
CA ARG A 557 28.99 -21.31 -15.84
C ARG A 557 27.56 -21.66 -15.42
N ARG A 558 27.15 -21.36 -14.17
CA ARG A 558 25.76 -21.58 -13.72
C ARG A 558 24.70 -20.90 -14.61
N ARG A 559 24.98 -19.71 -15.16
CA ARG A 559 24.09 -19.05 -16.13
C ARG A 559 24.03 -19.78 -17.47
N ALA A 560 25.18 -20.25 -17.98
CA ALA A 560 25.23 -21.04 -19.21
C ALA A 560 24.53 -22.39 -19.07
N ASP A 561 24.68 -23.07 -17.93
CA ASP A 561 24.02 -24.35 -17.62
C ASP A 561 22.49 -24.18 -17.62
N VAL A 562 21.97 -23.14 -16.95
CA VAL A 562 20.53 -22.81 -16.94
C VAL A 562 20.01 -22.46 -18.34
N LEU A 563 20.77 -21.68 -19.13
CA LEU A 563 20.39 -21.35 -20.50
C LEU A 563 20.36 -22.60 -21.40
N ALA A 564 21.28 -23.54 -21.20
CA ALA A 564 21.32 -24.81 -21.95
C ALA A 564 20.22 -25.80 -21.51
N GLU A 565 19.75 -25.71 -20.26
CA GLU A 565 18.56 -26.44 -19.75
C GLU A 565 17.28 -25.87 -20.38
N ALA A 566 17.10 -24.54 -20.34
CA ALA A 566 15.97 -23.84 -20.94
C ALA A 566 15.89 -24.04 -22.47
N THR A 567 17.03 -24.01 -23.17
CA THR A 567 17.09 -24.29 -24.62
C THR A 567 16.63 -25.71 -24.95
N ARG A 568 17.01 -26.71 -24.14
CA ARG A 568 16.52 -28.10 -24.31
C ARG A 568 15.02 -28.22 -24.05
N ALA A 569 14.50 -27.51 -23.04
CA ALA A 569 13.07 -27.49 -22.75
C ALA A 569 12.24 -26.84 -23.88
N ALA A 570 12.74 -25.75 -24.49
CA ALA A 570 12.08 -25.10 -25.62
C ALA A 570 12.00 -26.00 -26.87
N LEU A 571 13.12 -26.65 -27.23
CA LEU A 571 13.15 -27.60 -28.37
C LEU A 571 12.24 -28.81 -28.13
N ALA A 572 12.19 -29.34 -26.90
CA ALA A 572 11.29 -30.43 -26.54
C ALA A 572 9.80 -30.05 -26.63
N ALA A 573 9.45 -28.77 -26.39
CA ALA A 573 8.09 -28.28 -26.59
C ALA A 573 7.72 -28.13 -28.08
N GLU A 574 8.64 -27.65 -28.91
CA GLU A 574 8.42 -27.47 -30.36
C GLU A 574 8.23 -28.81 -31.09
N ASP A 575 8.99 -29.85 -30.72
CA ASP A 575 8.77 -31.21 -31.24
C ASP A 575 7.44 -31.82 -30.74
N LEU A 576 6.99 -31.48 -29.52
CA LEU A 576 5.71 -31.94 -28.99
C LEU A 576 4.53 -31.34 -29.78
N GLU A 577 4.56 -30.04 -30.11
CA GLU A 577 3.57 -29.40 -31.00
C GLU A 577 3.56 -30.04 -32.39
N ARG A 578 4.74 -30.31 -32.98
CA ARG A 578 4.85 -30.95 -34.31
C ARG A 578 4.35 -32.39 -34.34
N SER A 579 4.41 -33.11 -33.23
CA SER A 579 3.97 -34.52 -33.15
C SER A 579 2.44 -34.70 -33.15
N GLY A 580 1.67 -33.66 -32.78
CA GLY A 580 0.21 -33.73 -32.69
C GLY A 580 -0.34 -34.68 -31.62
N ALA A 581 0.50 -35.16 -30.68
CA ALA A 581 0.15 -36.19 -29.71
C ALA A 581 -0.46 -35.60 -28.42
N GLY A 582 -1.78 -35.57 -28.33
CA GLY A 582 -2.50 -35.13 -27.12
C GLY A 582 -2.35 -36.13 -25.95
N ALA A 583 -1.48 -35.81 -24.99
CA ALA A 583 -1.32 -36.56 -23.73
C ALA A 583 -1.24 -35.59 -22.52
N LEU A 584 -1.91 -35.94 -21.43
CA LEU A 584 -1.98 -35.12 -20.21
C LEU A 584 -0.73 -35.33 -19.33
N GLY A 585 0.20 -34.37 -19.34
CA GLY A 585 1.37 -34.39 -18.45
C GLY A 585 2.09 -33.03 -18.38
N ARG A 586 2.10 -32.43 -17.18
CA ARG A 586 2.84 -31.22 -16.74
C ARG A 586 3.64 -30.45 -17.81
N LEU A 587 3.03 -29.38 -18.35
CA LEU A 587 3.76 -28.30 -19.01
C LEU A 587 4.24 -27.24 -17.99
N PRO A 588 5.33 -26.48 -18.29
CA PRO A 588 5.70 -25.30 -17.51
C PRO A 588 4.77 -24.10 -17.78
N ASP A 589 4.86 -23.09 -16.92
CA ASP A 589 3.97 -21.92 -16.89
C ASP A 589 4.09 -21.04 -18.17
N PRO A 590 2.99 -20.68 -18.86
CA PRO A 590 3.03 -19.82 -20.04
C PRO A 590 3.62 -18.42 -19.80
N LEU A 591 3.64 -17.93 -18.55
CA LEU A 591 4.33 -16.67 -18.21
C LEU A 591 5.84 -16.74 -18.51
N LEU A 592 6.46 -17.92 -18.36
CA LEU A 592 7.88 -18.11 -18.60
C LEU A 592 8.24 -18.00 -20.10
N ALA A 593 7.37 -18.50 -20.97
CA ALA A 593 7.53 -18.40 -22.42
C ALA A 593 7.42 -16.94 -22.91
N GLY A 594 6.51 -16.17 -22.34
CA GLY A 594 6.36 -14.74 -22.65
C GLY A 594 7.58 -13.89 -22.28
N ALA A 595 8.23 -14.19 -21.15
CA ALA A 595 9.45 -13.52 -20.72
C ALA A 595 10.65 -13.84 -21.62
N LEU A 596 10.87 -15.12 -21.93
CA LEU A 596 12.01 -15.58 -22.76
C LEU A 596 11.96 -15.05 -24.21
N ALA A 597 10.77 -14.86 -24.77
CA ALA A 597 10.60 -14.26 -26.10
C ALA A 597 11.10 -12.80 -26.16
N LEU A 598 11.13 -12.08 -25.04
CA LEU A 598 11.52 -10.67 -24.97
C LEU A 598 13.04 -10.48 -24.82
N GLU A 599 13.75 -11.38 -24.12
CA GLU A 599 15.22 -11.39 -24.09
C GLU A 599 15.81 -11.75 -25.48
N LEU A 600 15.21 -12.72 -26.18
CA LEU A 600 15.66 -13.12 -27.52
C LEU A 600 15.50 -12.02 -28.59
N LEU A 601 14.61 -11.05 -28.38
CA LEU A 601 14.40 -9.90 -29.28
C LEU A 601 15.25 -8.66 -28.92
N THR A 602 15.98 -8.68 -27.79
CA THR A 602 16.74 -7.52 -27.29
C THR A 602 18.27 -7.72 -27.29
N ALA A 603 18.76 -8.89 -27.69
CA ALA A 603 20.19 -9.18 -27.82
C ALA A 603 20.82 -8.53 -29.07
N ASP A 604 21.85 -7.70 -28.89
CA ASP A 604 22.67 -7.15 -29.98
C ASP A 604 23.54 -8.26 -30.62
N PRO A 605 23.39 -8.57 -31.93
CA PRO A 605 24.19 -9.60 -32.59
C PRO A 605 25.68 -9.27 -32.73
N ALA A 606 26.13 -8.06 -32.34
CA ALA A 606 27.54 -7.69 -32.32
C ALA A 606 28.35 -8.29 -31.16
N SER A 607 27.71 -8.85 -30.11
CA SER A 607 28.38 -9.22 -28.85
C SER A 607 29.00 -10.63 -28.78
N LEU A 608 28.96 -11.42 -29.87
CA LEU A 608 29.55 -12.77 -29.91
C LEU A 608 30.98 -12.79 -30.49
N PRO A 609 31.94 -13.51 -29.87
CA PRO A 609 33.33 -13.51 -30.31
C PRO A 609 33.53 -14.27 -31.63
N ARG A 610 34.03 -13.58 -32.65
CA ARG A 610 34.36 -14.18 -33.96
C ARG A 610 35.68 -14.93 -33.91
N GLY A 611 35.63 -16.27 -33.92
CA GLY A 611 36.78 -17.11 -34.27
C GLY A 611 37.09 -17.02 -35.77
N ALA A 612 38.37 -17.16 -36.14
CA ALA A 612 38.84 -17.04 -37.52
C ALA A 612 39.08 -18.40 -38.19
N GLY A 613 38.86 -18.46 -39.50
CA GLY A 613 39.17 -19.60 -40.38
C GLY A 613 38.84 -19.25 -41.84
N ASP A 614 39.72 -19.63 -42.76
CA ASP A 614 39.65 -19.22 -44.17
C ASP A 614 38.67 -20.07 -45.03
N GLY A 615 38.23 -19.52 -46.17
CA GLY A 615 37.46 -20.22 -47.21
C GLY A 615 38.34 -20.91 -48.28
N PRO A 616 37.84 -21.21 -49.50
CA PRO A 616 36.61 -20.71 -50.13
C PRO A 616 35.72 -21.80 -50.82
N ASP A 617 34.81 -21.33 -51.70
CA ASP A 617 34.04 -22.06 -52.75
C ASP A 617 32.87 -22.98 -52.32
N GLY A 618 31.78 -23.02 -53.12
CA GLY A 618 31.06 -24.31 -53.21
C GLY A 618 29.65 -24.45 -53.81
N ALA A 619 28.69 -23.54 -53.61
CA ALA A 619 27.33 -23.56 -54.22
C ALA A 619 26.34 -24.74 -53.97
N SER A 620 25.07 -24.50 -54.31
CA SER A 620 23.93 -25.43 -54.59
C SER A 620 23.15 -26.11 -53.44
N ASP A 621 21.88 -26.41 -53.77
CA ASP A 621 20.79 -26.90 -52.89
C ASP A 621 20.67 -28.45 -52.82
N ASP A 622 19.61 -28.90 -52.12
CA ASP A 622 18.95 -30.23 -52.11
C ASP A 622 19.51 -31.39 -51.23
N GLN A 623 18.68 -31.71 -50.22
CA GLN A 623 18.21 -33.05 -49.80
C GLN A 623 19.11 -34.12 -49.12
N LEU A 624 18.63 -34.50 -47.93
CA LEU A 624 18.34 -35.86 -47.42
C LEU A 624 19.39 -36.74 -46.69
N ALA A 625 18.93 -37.18 -45.49
CA ALA A 625 18.95 -38.55 -44.95
C ALA A 625 20.11 -39.05 -44.05
N LEU A 626 19.84 -40.24 -43.48
CA LEU A 626 20.60 -41.08 -42.52
C LEU A 626 20.60 -40.58 -41.04
N ASP A 627 20.41 -41.42 -40.01
CA ASP A 627 20.15 -42.88 -40.02
C ASP A 627 19.39 -43.41 -38.78
N LEU A 628 18.86 -44.64 -38.85
CA LEU A 628 18.24 -45.36 -37.72
C LEU A 628 19.25 -46.22 -36.95
N VAL A 629 19.10 -46.30 -35.62
CA VAL A 629 19.17 -47.59 -34.88
C VAL A 629 18.12 -47.62 -33.76
N LEU A 630 17.28 -48.66 -33.74
CA LEU A 630 16.43 -49.04 -32.60
C LEU A 630 16.60 -50.54 -32.31
N PRO A 631 16.65 -50.98 -31.04
CA PRO A 631 16.39 -52.36 -30.66
C PRO A 631 14.87 -52.63 -30.54
N GLN A 632 14.48 -53.89 -30.72
CA GLN A 632 13.09 -54.39 -30.60
C GLN A 632 13.01 -55.56 -29.60
N PRO A 633 11.80 -55.91 -29.08
CA PRO A 633 11.63 -56.74 -27.89
C PRO A 633 11.44 -58.25 -28.21
N ALA A 634 11.04 -59.02 -27.19
CA ALA A 634 10.51 -60.38 -27.30
C ALA A 634 9.30 -60.57 -26.35
N ASP A 635 8.35 -61.43 -26.74
CA ASP A 635 7.07 -61.67 -26.07
C ASP A 635 7.10 -62.74 -24.95
N ASP A 636 6.07 -62.75 -24.09
CA ASP A 636 5.09 -63.88 -23.99
C ASP A 636 4.02 -63.60 -22.90
N GLY A 637 2.77 -64.07 -23.10
CA GLY A 637 1.63 -64.01 -22.15
C GLY A 637 0.94 -65.38 -22.00
N PRO A 638 -0.37 -65.52 -21.68
CA PRO A 638 -1.40 -64.53 -21.25
C PRO A 638 -2.25 -65.03 -20.03
N ASP A 639 -3.47 -64.47 -19.85
CA ASP A 639 -4.64 -64.99 -19.07
C ASP A 639 -4.54 -65.13 -17.51
N GLU A 640 -5.61 -65.07 -16.70
CA GLU A 640 -7.03 -64.64 -16.89
C GLU A 640 -7.67 -64.14 -15.56
N THR A 641 -8.78 -63.40 -15.70
CA THR A 641 -9.93 -63.10 -14.79
C THR A 641 -9.90 -63.11 -13.23
N ALA A 642 -10.65 -62.12 -12.68
CA ALA A 642 -11.48 -62.14 -11.45
C ALA A 642 -10.87 -62.07 -10.02
N GLY A 643 -11.65 -61.45 -9.12
CA GLY A 643 -11.60 -61.52 -7.64
C GLY A 643 -13.02 -61.76 -7.09
N PRO A 644 -13.39 -61.39 -5.84
CA PRO A 644 -12.64 -60.69 -4.78
C PRO A 644 -12.73 -61.44 -3.40
N ASP A 645 -12.70 -60.67 -2.30
CA ASP A 645 -13.25 -60.95 -0.94
C ASP A 645 -12.44 -61.70 0.16
N GLU A 646 -12.33 -60.98 1.30
CA GLU A 646 -12.56 -61.37 2.72
C GLU A 646 -11.66 -62.31 3.58
N VAL A 647 -11.21 -61.71 4.72
CA VAL A 647 -11.40 -62.15 6.14
C VAL A 647 -10.41 -63.11 6.88
N ALA A 648 -10.08 -62.70 8.13
CA ALA A 648 -9.61 -63.46 9.31
C ALA A 648 -8.21 -64.13 9.33
N ASP A 649 -7.63 -64.54 10.48
CA ASP A 649 -7.61 -64.08 11.90
C ASP A 649 -6.57 -64.98 12.67
N HIS A 650 -6.19 -64.60 13.90
CA HIS A 650 -5.32 -65.29 14.88
C HIS A 650 -3.82 -65.33 14.50
N GLY A 651 -2.83 -65.38 15.41
CA GLY A 651 -2.74 -65.63 16.87
C GLY A 651 -1.46 -66.46 17.12
N GLN A 652 -0.77 -66.50 18.27
CA GLN A 652 -0.94 -65.89 19.61
C GLN A 652 0.42 -65.99 20.37
N ASP A 653 0.54 -65.37 21.56
CA ASP A 653 1.60 -65.54 22.61
C ASP A 653 3.08 -65.13 22.27
N GLY A 654 3.93 -64.67 23.19
CA GLY A 654 3.72 -64.18 24.57
C GLY A 654 4.89 -64.43 25.55
N ALA A 655 5.53 -63.38 26.12
CA ALA A 655 6.34 -63.42 27.37
C ALA A 655 6.83 -62.02 27.85
N LEU A 656 6.86 -61.80 29.19
CA LEU A 656 7.49 -60.70 29.97
C LEU A 656 8.49 -61.34 30.99
N PRO A 657 9.21 -60.71 31.98
CA PRO A 657 8.99 -59.48 32.81
C PRO A 657 10.23 -58.53 32.84
N PHE A 658 10.40 -57.46 33.64
CA PHE A 658 10.02 -57.03 35.03
C PHE A 658 10.04 -55.45 35.08
N ASP A 659 9.57 -54.63 36.04
CA ASP A 659 8.72 -54.73 37.26
C ASP A 659 8.36 -53.27 37.77
N ASP A 660 7.63 -53.16 38.89
CA ASP A 660 7.35 -51.98 39.78
C ASP A 660 6.23 -50.94 39.42
N ASP A 661 5.61 -50.41 40.49
CA ASP A 661 4.22 -49.86 40.56
C ASP A 661 4.07 -48.31 40.64
N PRO A 662 2.86 -47.74 40.40
CA PRO A 662 2.59 -46.29 40.29
C PRO A 662 1.89 -45.66 41.52
N PRO A 663 1.61 -44.33 41.46
CA PRO A 663 0.32 -43.83 41.94
C PRO A 663 -0.39 -42.84 40.97
N GLU A 664 -1.71 -42.96 40.90
CA GLU A 664 -2.69 -42.10 40.20
C GLU A 664 -3.23 -40.97 41.12
N PRO A 665 -4.13 -40.05 40.69
CA PRO A 665 -4.53 -39.65 39.32
C PRO A 665 -4.63 -38.12 39.09
N LEU A 666 -4.79 -37.70 37.83
CA LEU A 666 -5.72 -36.62 37.42
C LEU A 666 -6.29 -36.96 36.01
N PRO A 667 -7.53 -36.56 35.67
CA PRO A 667 -8.19 -36.97 34.43
C PRO A 667 -7.81 -36.12 33.22
N ASP A 668 -7.87 -36.74 32.04
CA ASP A 668 -7.81 -36.05 30.75
C ASP A 668 -9.02 -35.12 30.53
N VAL A 669 -8.80 -34.05 29.75
CA VAL A 669 -9.83 -33.23 29.12
C VAL A 669 -9.41 -33.01 27.67
N GLU A 670 -10.34 -33.14 26.75
CA GLU A 670 -10.10 -33.01 25.31
C GLU A 670 -9.95 -31.52 24.92
N ASP A 671 -8.83 -31.14 24.29
CA ASP A 671 -8.58 -29.79 23.77
C ASP A 671 -9.32 -29.56 22.44
N ASP A 672 -10.65 -29.44 22.49
CA ASP A 672 -11.45 -28.86 21.40
C ASP A 672 -11.28 -27.34 21.41
N VAL A 673 -10.40 -26.83 20.53
CA VAL A 673 -10.15 -25.39 20.39
C VAL A 673 -11.23 -24.73 19.54
N GLU A 674 -12.42 -24.54 20.12
CA GLU A 674 -13.42 -23.61 19.59
C GLU A 674 -12.93 -22.16 19.75
N CYS A 675 -12.79 -21.45 18.63
CA CYS A 675 -12.52 -20.01 18.64
C CYS A 675 -13.76 -19.26 19.18
N PHE A 676 -13.68 -18.75 20.40
CA PHE A 676 -14.76 -17.94 20.99
C PHE A 676 -15.02 -16.65 20.19
N GLU A 677 -16.18 -16.60 19.55
CA GLU A 677 -16.82 -15.34 19.17
C GLU A 677 -17.13 -14.54 20.44
N THR A 678 -16.56 -13.33 20.59
CA THR A 678 -16.97 -12.41 21.65
C THR A 678 -18.17 -11.58 21.18
N ASP A 679 -19.36 -12.08 21.49
CA ASP A 679 -20.68 -11.41 21.34
C ASP A 679 -20.74 -10.12 22.19
N ASP A 680 -20.19 -9.02 21.68
CA ASP A 680 -20.16 -7.72 22.37
C ASP A 680 -21.48 -6.92 22.24
N SER A 681 -22.62 -7.63 22.08
CA SER A 681 -23.95 -7.04 21.89
C SER A 681 -24.64 -6.58 23.19
N ARG A 682 -23.92 -6.44 24.31
CA ARG A 682 -24.52 -6.28 25.66
C ARG A 682 -24.04 -5.09 26.49
N TYR A 683 -23.91 -3.93 25.85
CA TYR A 683 -23.91 -2.62 26.55
C TYR A 683 -24.94 -1.63 26.00
N LEU A 684 -26.18 -2.09 25.80
CA LEU A 684 -27.32 -1.26 25.37
C LEU A 684 -28.58 -1.39 26.26
N ASP A 685 -28.43 -1.29 27.58
CA ASP A 685 -29.49 -0.72 28.43
C ASP A 685 -28.89 -0.11 29.71
N GLY A 686 -29.13 1.18 29.98
CA GLY A 686 -28.32 1.87 31.01
C GLY A 686 -28.41 3.39 31.16
N GLY A 687 -29.60 4.00 31.03
CA GLY A 687 -29.92 5.31 31.64
C GLY A 687 -29.10 6.55 31.22
N TYR A 688 -29.70 7.41 30.38
CA TYR A 688 -29.20 8.75 30.08
C TYR A 688 -28.95 9.59 31.35
N LEU A 689 -27.73 10.13 31.51
CA LEU A 689 -27.42 11.26 32.39
C LEU A 689 -26.76 12.38 31.56
N PRO A 690 -27.37 13.58 31.44
CA PRO A 690 -26.80 14.66 30.66
C PRO A 690 -25.72 15.40 31.45
N TRP A 691 -24.53 15.56 30.85
CA TRP A 691 -23.49 16.48 31.34
C TRP A 691 -23.47 17.76 30.48
N PRO A 692 -23.66 18.96 31.07
CA PRO A 692 -23.80 20.18 30.31
C PRO A 692 -22.48 20.95 30.16
N PHE A 693 -22.19 21.42 28.96
CA PHE A 693 -21.37 22.63 28.74
C PHE A 693 -21.96 23.47 27.60
N ALA A 694 -22.87 24.38 27.98
CA ALA A 694 -23.35 25.47 27.14
C ALA A 694 -23.60 26.70 28.03
N GLY A 695 -22.80 27.74 27.82
CA GLY A 695 -22.85 29.01 28.56
C GLY A 695 -21.70 29.89 28.05
N GLY A 696 -21.91 31.02 27.38
CA GLY A 696 -23.13 31.83 27.30
C GLY A 696 -23.01 33.01 28.26
N ALA A 697 -22.12 33.95 27.92
CA ALA A 697 -21.81 35.13 28.70
C ALA A 697 -22.31 36.38 27.96
N GLU A 698 -23.37 36.98 28.50
CA GLU A 698 -23.94 38.28 28.12
C GLU A 698 -24.12 39.10 29.43
N PRO A 699 -24.25 40.44 29.37
CA PRO A 699 -23.46 41.30 30.27
C PRO A 699 -24.21 41.81 31.51
N PHE A 700 -23.44 42.42 32.40
CA PHE A 700 -23.95 43.21 33.52
C PHE A 700 -23.59 44.70 33.31
N GLU A 701 -24.58 45.58 33.28
CA GLU A 701 -24.36 47.02 33.07
C GLU A 701 -24.10 47.79 34.38
N GLY A 702 -23.07 48.64 34.33
CA GLY A 702 -23.08 49.97 34.93
C GLY A 702 -22.47 50.15 36.34
N PRO A 703 -22.10 51.39 36.70
CA PRO A 703 -21.63 52.47 35.82
C PRO A 703 -20.42 53.26 36.42
N VAL A 704 -20.15 54.44 35.84
CA VAL A 704 -19.35 55.59 36.34
C VAL A 704 -17.91 55.75 35.77
N ASP A 705 -17.79 56.82 34.97
CA ASP A 705 -16.66 57.72 34.65
C ASP A 705 -15.27 57.20 34.18
N GLY A 706 -14.77 57.84 33.11
CA GLY A 706 -13.35 57.91 32.69
C GLY A 706 -12.91 59.39 32.65
N PRO A 707 -12.03 59.84 31.70
CA PRO A 707 -11.15 59.12 30.78
C PRO A 707 -9.66 59.56 30.87
N ASP A 708 -8.75 58.92 30.11
CA ASP A 708 -7.48 59.42 29.52
C ASP A 708 -6.52 58.22 29.21
N ALA A 709 -5.51 58.25 28.35
CA ALA A 709 -5.24 58.98 27.09
C ALA A 709 -3.96 58.39 26.41
N LEU A 710 -3.70 58.79 25.15
CA LEU A 710 -2.40 58.77 24.42
C LEU A 710 -1.78 57.45 23.87
N ALA A 711 -1.78 57.42 22.53
CA ALA A 711 -0.98 56.69 21.55
C ALA A 711 0.52 56.36 21.85
N ALA A 712 0.92 55.10 21.56
CA ALA A 712 1.65 54.63 20.35
C ALA A 712 2.76 55.50 19.66
N PRO A 713 3.67 54.93 18.82
CA PRO A 713 4.35 53.62 18.88
C PRO A 713 5.92 53.71 18.79
N PRO A 714 6.69 53.16 17.80
CA PRO A 714 7.59 52.01 18.04
C PRO A 714 9.08 52.21 17.61
N GLY A 715 9.95 51.20 17.79
CA GLY A 715 11.14 51.07 16.93
C GLY A 715 12.31 50.17 17.37
N ALA A 716 12.98 49.62 16.34
CA ALA A 716 14.37 49.12 16.26
C ALA A 716 14.83 47.89 17.09
N ALA A 717 15.35 46.90 16.36
CA ALA A 717 16.30 45.88 16.84
C ALA A 717 17.70 46.17 16.26
N LEU A 718 18.77 45.59 16.83
CA LEU A 718 20.07 45.31 16.17
C LEU A 718 21.06 44.63 17.12
N THR A 719 21.83 43.64 16.62
CA THR A 719 23.19 43.18 17.05
C THR A 719 23.46 42.75 18.51
N SER A 720 24.49 41.95 18.82
CA SER A 720 25.04 40.70 18.25
C SER A 720 26.31 40.31 19.02
N ALA A 721 26.48 39.02 19.33
CA ALA A 721 27.75 38.32 19.56
C ALA A 721 28.62 38.61 20.82
N ARG A 722 28.97 37.49 21.48
CA ARG A 722 30.31 37.03 21.94
C ARG A 722 30.71 37.04 23.42
N GLU A 723 31.34 35.88 23.73
CA GLU A 723 32.44 35.59 24.65
C GLU A 723 32.18 35.23 26.14
N LEU A 724 32.76 34.07 26.49
CA LEU A 724 32.96 33.42 27.80
C LEU A 724 34.22 34.05 28.49
N PRO A 725 34.66 33.70 29.75
CA PRO A 725 34.35 32.47 30.50
C PRO A 725 34.29 32.51 32.06
N GLY A 726 33.77 31.42 32.65
CA GLY A 726 34.57 30.62 33.58
C GLY A 726 34.33 30.68 35.11
N GLN A 727 34.48 29.50 35.74
CA GLN A 727 34.61 29.23 37.19
C GLN A 727 33.32 29.42 38.04
N ARG A 728 33.06 28.63 39.11
CA ARG A 728 33.82 27.54 39.76
C ARG A 728 32.86 26.55 40.46
N ARG A 729 33.24 25.26 40.59
CA ARG A 729 32.61 24.31 41.56
C ARG A 729 32.98 24.68 43.00
N PRO A 730 32.22 24.21 43.99
CA PRO A 730 32.81 23.36 45.03
C PRO A 730 32.20 21.95 45.07
N GLU A 731 32.92 21.00 45.65
CA GLU A 731 32.51 19.61 45.85
C GLU A 731 32.51 19.21 47.33
N ALA A 732 31.98 18.01 47.58
CA ALA A 732 32.27 17.10 48.69
C ALA A 732 31.54 17.28 50.03
N SER A 733 30.61 16.35 50.29
CA SER A 733 30.84 15.31 51.31
C SER A 733 29.84 14.15 51.16
N SER A 734 30.29 12.92 51.42
CA SER A 734 29.44 11.72 51.54
C SER A 734 29.66 11.07 52.91
N PRO A 735 28.70 10.27 53.41
CA PRO A 735 29.00 9.16 54.31
C PRO A 735 28.65 7.79 53.70
N ARG A 736 29.32 6.74 54.20
CA ARG A 736 29.08 5.32 53.87
C ARG A 736 28.39 4.59 55.05
N PRO A 737 27.82 3.38 54.84
CA PRO A 737 26.90 2.75 55.78
C PRO A 737 27.51 1.64 56.68
N PRO A 738 26.82 1.23 57.75
CA PRO A 738 26.86 -0.14 58.29
C PRO A 738 25.82 -1.03 57.56
N GLY A 739 25.77 -2.35 57.68
CA GLY A 739 26.51 -3.35 58.47
C GLY A 739 25.73 -4.67 58.38
N SER A 740 26.37 -5.84 58.47
CA SER A 740 25.74 -7.12 58.05
C SER A 740 25.75 -8.23 59.12
N ARG A 741 24.93 -9.28 58.85
CA ARG A 741 24.85 -10.60 59.54
C ARG A 741 24.06 -10.65 60.88
N PRO A 742 23.65 -11.85 61.35
CA PRO A 742 23.03 -12.95 60.58
C PRO A 742 21.89 -13.71 61.31
N SER A 743 21.09 -14.46 60.56
CA SER A 743 20.55 -15.78 60.95
C SER A 743 20.10 -16.54 59.70
#